data_AF-A0A0L1ITJ5-F1
#
_entry.id   AF-A0A0L1ITJ5-F1
#
_cell.length_a   1.000
_cell.length_b   1.000
_cell.length_c   1.000
_cell.angle_alpha   90.00
_cell.angle_beta   90.00
_cell.angle_gamma   90.00
#
_symmetry.space_group_name_H-M   'P 1'
#
loop_
_entity.id
_entity.type
_entity.pdbx_description
1 polymer ?
#
loop_
_entity_poly.entity_id
_entity_poly.type
_entity_poly.pdbx_seq_one_letter_code
_entity_poly.pdbx_strand_id
1 'polypeptide(L)'
;MDLQRAKEARRDAAPDSPKNDSLDHRDPNKSKDPAQVNQQHQGTPFTCDHDMHQASSAFQQPACSNTPSPSSQAMRIPPELGLSAEEYNLLLTAKRYPPVTKSTLSELDLPCIMSNINLRMDANFDRDLHFKPDLDGEKGRRKRKEAADYWEAMATEITIYAFCAAQQPLTPCGHMWADQQQSFEPRLPSLFDTLQDVLKTLVPERDHPSVMQNLEVPLLMQQIRKGVLNMVDVANWLAALLKTHCAPMRDEWADRMVEQISSGSRSQDSLEIVRGLQTLFAILEAMKLDVANHQIRAFRVLLIEDTIPFLQEYFRSKIERDNFRVESSRLWYQELRERDLTRMEKPDNFRPLTVLLGGLSDLLLQFHTPESFPETFIFDSDRLWQLRTCLQSLITLDICWEVFQRCVNPLKRYHPAQVQAYATFRSRIESLIDESEDCRRRSPQWMQNIRCIALEIAHFACKAYGCEITMVPDSVMARIENQLETHLLGESELFQHFQSLWRENLMAATMGFAQQYLTMSPLAICESQRSHPHSPVSQQHYGIERIAMRLAHMGVLHWRVWAPILYVRESQLQKIAQATGIRSAGPKAALISRLETELVQCEYHSVSPKSKTQQQQRKKQPQNLSILSIDMGIRNLAFAHLLVPSSAIGKTCTTPTLNAWRRLAVSDLLLLPELGSTGWTEQPSDMDDLNELACQKEKDGKDMFHPSPYAKQAYVLITTLLEKYQPTHVLIERQRFRSGGGSAVQEWTLRVGVFEGMLYAVLYALRRERGRSSSSSSSSSSSSSSGGSAPVVLGVEPQRVVRYWGDGLGVEKEKEKKGRSSAREGKKRDVKVAVSGEGELRQWVEAYLAKWKGQKRRRGQVGVLDIGKLDDLADCLLQGVTWLDWHIMRDRILREGVGALEID
;
A
#
# COMPACT_ATOMS: atom_id res chain seq x y z
N MET A 1 40.78 21.40 -27.72
CA MET A 1 40.15 20.17 -27.19
C MET A 1 39.16 20.44 -26.04
N ASP A 2 38.98 21.68 -25.59
CA ASP A 2 38.03 22.01 -24.51
C ASP A 2 36.68 22.62 -24.94
N LEU A 3 36.40 22.70 -26.25
CA LEU A 3 35.09 23.14 -26.76
C LEU A 3 34.18 22.00 -27.24
N GLN A 4 34.71 20.78 -27.40
CA GLN A 4 33.92 19.61 -27.80
C GLN A 4 33.26 18.92 -26.57
N ARG A 5 33.91 18.95 -25.40
CA ARG A 5 33.38 18.41 -24.13
C ARG A 5 32.22 19.22 -23.54
N ALA A 6 32.06 20.49 -23.92
CA ALA A 6 30.95 21.34 -23.44
C ALA A 6 29.62 21.12 -24.20
N LYS A 7 29.63 20.38 -25.33
CA LYS A 7 28.41 20.05 -26.10
C LYS A 7 27.85 18.66 -25.79
N GLU A 8 28.66 17.72 -25.28
CA GLU A 8 28.20 16.39 -24.87
C GLU A 8 27.63 16.36 -23.45
N ALA A 9 28.05 17.26 -22.54
CA ALA A 9 27.49 17.34 -21.18
C ALA A 9 26.10 18.02 -21.07
N ARG A 10 25.51 18.50 -22.18
CA ARG A 10 24.19 19.16 -22.22
C ARG A 10 23.05 18.29 -22.78
N ARG A 11 23.30 17.02 -23.10
CA ARG A 11 22.26 16.09 -23.60
C ARG A 11 21.70 15.11 -22.57
N ASP A 12 22.34 14.94 -21.40
CA ASP A 12 21.94 13.92 -20.41
C ASP A 12 21.33 14.49 -19.11
N ALA A 13 20.79 15.71 -19.14
CA ALA A 13 20.10 16.31 -17.99
C ALA A 13 18.82 17.03 -18.43
N ALA A 14 17.82 16.26 -18.85
CA ALA A 14 16.44 16.69 -18.87
C ALA A 14 15.68 15.83 -17.84
N PRO A 15 15.04 16.41 -16.83
CA PRO A 15 14.13 15.64 -16.00
C PRO A 15 12.88 15.35 -16.82
N ASP A 16 12.70 14.09 -17.21
CA ASP A 16 11.41 13.62 -17.71
C ASP A 16 10.36 13.97 -16.64
N SER A 17 9.49 14.91 -16.99
CA SER A 17 8.23 15.11 -16.27
C SER A 17 7.40 13.85 -16.45
N PRO A 18 6.60 13.41 -15.46
CA PRO A 18 5.83 12.19 -15.60
C PRO A 18 4.91 12.34 -16.81
N LYS A 19 5.19 11.57 -17.87
CA LYS A 19 4.22 11.29 -18.91
C LYS A 19 2.99 10.74 -18.19
N ASN A 20 1.82 11.30 -18.47
CA ASN A 20 0.57 10.61 -18.19
C ASN A 20 0.74 9.20 -18.74
N ASP A 21 0.71 8.19 -17.87
CA ASP A 21 0.47 6.81 -18.24
C ASP A 21 -1.00 6.72 -18.70
N SER A 22 -1.31 7.34 -19.84
CA SER A 22 -2.50 7.03 -20.61
C SER A 22 -2.27 5.63 -21.17
N LEU A 23 -3.16 4.74 -20.74
CA LEU A 23 -3.17 3.31 -21.01
C LEU A 23 -2.89 3.00 -22.49
N ASP A 24 -1.92 2.11 -22.72
CA ASP A 24 -1.72 1.44 -24.01
C ASP A 24 -3.04 0.81 -24.48
N HIS A 25 -3.48 1.20 -25.67
CA HIS A 25 -4.60 0.57 -26.38
C HIS A 25 -4.28 -0.91 -26.66
N ARG A 26 -4.96 -1.83 -25.96
CA ARG A 26 -5.09 -3.23 -26.39
C ARG A 26 -6.44 -3.43 -27.07
N ASP A 27 -6.39 -3.68 -28.38
CA ASP A 27 -7.47 -4.24 -29.17
C ASP A 27 -7.92 -5.62 -28.63
N PRO A 28 -9.22 -5.84 -28.35
CA PRO A 28 -9.72 -7.15 -28.00
C PRO A 28 -10.27 -7.82 -29.26
N ASN A 29 -9.42 -8.45 -30.06
CA ASN A 29 -9.90 -9.46 -31.01
C ASN A 29 -8.80 -10.43 -31.45
N LYS A 30 -8.68 -11.54 -30.74
CA LYS A 30 -8.32 -12.87 -31.28
C LYS A 30 -8.34 -13.92 -30.17
N SER A 31 -9.49 -14.58 -30.05
CA SER A 31 -9.61 -15.90 -29.45
C SER A 31 -8.94 -16.94 -30.35
N LYS A 32 -8.04 -17.77 -29.82
CA LYS A 32 -7.90 -19.19 -30.17
C LYS A 32 -7.10 -19.94 -29.10
N ASP A 33 -7.66 -21.07 -28.72
CA ASP A 33 -7.31 -22.00 -27.63
C ASP A 33 -5.99 -22.78 -27.82
N PRO A 34 -5.52 -23.50 -26.78
CA PRO A 34 -4.12 -23.88 -26.59
C PRO A 34 -3.79 -25.33 -27.00
N ALA A 35 -2.55 -25.56 -27.43
CA ALA A 35 -1.90 -26.86 -27.32
C ALA A 35 -0.36 -26.78 -27.42
N GLN A 36 0.29 -27.17 -26.32
CA GLN A 36 1.47 -28.05 -26.23
C GLN A 36 2.89 -27.66 -26.74
N VAL A 37 3.82 -27.76 -25.77
CA VAL A 37 5.17 -28.39 -25.82
C VAL A 37 6.39 -27.51 -26.19
N ASN A 38 7.09 -27.11 -25.13
CA ASN A 38 8.52 -27.33 -24.82
C ASN A 38 9.53 -27.45 -25.99
N GLN A 39 10.50 -26.53 -26.09
CA GLN A 39 11.93 -26.83 -26.06
C GLN A 39 12.81 -25.56 -26.12
N GLN A 40 13.86 -25.59 -25.28
CA GLN A 40 15.04 -24.72 -25.27
C GLN A 40 15.74 -24.73 -26.65
N HIS A 41 16.51 -23.69 -27.00
CA HIS A 41 17.90 -23.79 -27.47
C HIS A 41 18.59 -22.41 -27.56
N GLN A 42 19.88 -22.42 -27.27
CA GLN A 42 20.85 -21.30 -27.20
C GLN A 42 21.44 -20.98 -28.58
N GLY A 43 22.07 -19.79 -28.71
CA GLY A 43 23.30 -19.66 -29.51
C GLY A 43 23.35 -18.59 -30.62
N THR A 44 23.72 -17.36 -30.23
CA THR A 44 24.81 -16.51 -30.77
C THR A 44 24.87 -16.06 -32.25
N PRO A 45 25.57 -14.91 -32.50
CA PRO A 45 25.31 -14.00 -33.62
C PRO A 45 26.37 -14.06 -34.72
N PHE A 46 26.04 -13.51 -35.91
CA PHE A 46 27.02 -13.23 -36.96
C PHE A 46 27.08 -11.74 -37.31
N THR A 47 28.32 -11.27 -37.32
CA THR A 47 28.88 -9.95 -37.61
C THR A 47 29.35 -9.83 -39.06
N CYS A 48 29.65 -8.57 -39.45
CA CYS A 48 30.68 -8.08 -40.41
C CYS A 48 30.05 -7.07 -41.40
N ASP A 49 30.66 -5.94 -41.75
CA ASP A 49 31.91 -5.30 -41.34
C ASP A 49 31.94 -3.85 -41.93
N HIS A 50 32.73 -3.00 -41.27
CA HIS A 50 33.64 -1.94 -41.79
C HIS A 50 33.54 -1.52 -43.29
N ASP A 51 33.71 -0.27 -43.72
CA ASP A 51 34.60 0.77 -43.21
C ASP A 51 34.33 2.18 -43.81
N MET A 52 34.96 3.15 -43.17
CA MET A 52 34.87 4.61 -43.38
C MET A 52 35.52 5.14 -44.67
N HIS A 53 34.94 6.17 -45.29
CA HIS A 53 35.70 7.25 -45.94
C HIS A 53 34.98 8.62 -45.89
N GLN A 54 35.73 9.64 -45.49
CA GLN A 54 35.40 11.08 -45.45
C GLN A 54 35.23 11.69 -46.85
N ALA A 55 34.30 12.66 -47.00
CA ALA A 55 34.60 14.07 -47.35
C ALA A 55 33.38 14.84 -47.93
N SER A 56 33.12 16.00 -47.32
CA SER A 56 32.77 17.30 -47.91
C SER A 56 31.56 17.50 -48.86
N SER A 57 30.65 18.35 -48.37
CA SER A 57 29.90 19.43 -49.05
C SER A 57 29.11 19.13 -50.34
N ALA A 58 27.78 19.24 -50.25
CA ALA A 58 26.99 20.19 -51.04
C ALA A 58 25.53 20.17 -50.56
N PHE A 59 24.93 21.36 -50.42
CA PHE A 59 23.50 21.56 -50.29
C PHE A 59 22.77 20.92 -51.48
N GLN A 60 21.92 19.91 -51.23
CA GLN A 60 20.81 19.54 -52.10
C GLN A 60 19.61 19.15 -51.24
N GLN A 61 18.53 19.92 -51.36
CA GLN A 61 17.21 19.53 -50.87
C GLN A 61 16.69 18.36 -51.74
N PRO A 62 16.16 17.27 -51.16
CA PRO A 62 15.33 16.35 -51.91
C PRO A 62 13.88 16.80 -51.81
N ALA A 63 13.36 17.31 -52.93
CA ALA A 63 11.93 17.43 -53.17
C ALA A 63 11.30 16.02 -53.09
N CYS A 64 10.37 15.83 -52.15
CA CYS A 64 9.56 14.61 -52.04
C CYS A 64 8.09 14.97 -52.28
N SER A 65 7.67 14.92 -53.55
CA SER A 65 6.26 14.88 -53.96
C SER A 65 5.79 13.43 -53.91
N ASN A 66 5.25 12.99 -52.76
CA ASN A 66 4.47 11.77 -52.63
C ASN A 66 3.06 12.14 -52.18
N THR A 67 2.17 12.38 -53.13
CA THR A 67 0.72 12.50 -52.87
C THR A 67 0.11 11.10 -52.81
N PRO A 68 -0.54 10.69 -51.71
CA PRO A 68 -1.29 9.45 -51.66
C PRO A 68 -2.52 9.54 -52.57
N SER A 69 -2.86 8.44 -53.25
CA SER A 69 -4.07 8.36 -54.09
C SER A 69 -5.32 8.66 -53.26
N PRO A 70 -6.31 9.41 -53.80
CA PRO A 70 -7.50 9.82 -53.03
C PRO A 70 -8.34 8.60 -52.62
N SER A 71 -8.85 8.60 -51.39
CA SER A 71 -9.72 7.53 -50.91
C SER A 71 -11.06 7.52 -51.66
N SER A 72 -11.77 6.39 -51.63
CA SER A 72 -13.12 6.27 -52.21
C SER A 72 -14.17 7.26 -51.65
N GLN A 73 -13.85 7.96 -50.55
CA GLN A 73 -14.73 8.92 -49.87
C GLN A 73 -14.29 10.39 -50.04
N ALA A 74 -13.21 10.65 -50.78
CA ALA A 74 -12.69 12.00 -50.96
C ALA A 74 -13.67 12.90 -51.72
N MET A 75 -13.88 14.11 -51.21
CA MET A 75 -14.72 15.14 -51.83
C MET A 75 -13.86 16.05 -52.70
N ARG A 76 -14.36 16.38 -53.91
CA ARG A 76 -13.70 17.33 -54.81
C ARG A 76 -14.00 18.77 -54.38
N ILE A 77 -13.00 19.64 -54.49
CA ILE A 77 -13.16 21.06 -54.21
C ILE A 77 -13.56 21.77 -55.51
N PRO A 78 -14.75 22.42 -55.58
CA PRO A 78 -15.16 23.18 -56.74
C PRO A 78 -14.25 24.41 -56.94
N PRO A 79 -13.55 24.55 -58.08
CA PRO A 79 -12.68 25.71 -58.32
C PRO A 79 -13.46 27.04 -58.38
N GLU A 80 -14.76 26.99 -58.69
CA GLU A 80 -15.66 28.15 -58.76
C GLU A 80 -15.95 28.77 -57.38
N LEU A 81 -15.64 28.07 -56.29
CA LEU A 81 -15.86 28.56 -54.93
C LEU A 81 -14.82 29.62 -54.51
N GLY A 82 -13.66 29.70 -55.19
CA GLY A 82 -12.67 30.75 -54.98
C GLY A 82 -12.01 30.73 -53.59
N LEU A 83 -11.76 29.55 -53.02
CA LEU A 83 -11.14 29.40 -51.69
C LEU A 83 -9.74 30.05 -51.66
N SER A 84 -9.43 30.68 -50.54
CA SER A 84 -8.09 31.20 -50.25
C SER A 84 -7.08 30.06 -50.07
N ALA A 85 -5.80 30.37 -50.23
CA ALA A 85 -4.71 29.41 -49.99
C ALA A 85 -4.66 28.90 -48.54
N GLU A 86 -5.14 29.72 -47.59
CA GLU A 86 -5.22 29.39 -46.17
C GLU A 86 -6.34 28.37 -45.89
N GLU A 87 -7.56 28.62 -46.40
CA GLU A 87 -8.68 27.68 -46.30
C GLU A 87 -8.38 26.33 -46.95
N TYR A 88 -7.70 26.36 -48.09
CA TYR A 88 -7.25 25.15 -48.78
C TYR A 88 -6.27 24.34 -47.92
N ASN A 89 -5.29 25.01 -47.31
CA ASN A 89 -4.30 24.37 -46.45
C ASN A 89 -4.97 23.80 -45.19
N LEU A 90 -5.88 24.54 -44.57
CA LEU A 90 -6.65 24.10 -43.40
C LEU A 90 -7.47 22.84 -43.70
N LEU A 91 -8.14 22.76 -44.86
CA LEU A 91 -8.91 21.57 -45.27
C LEU A 91 -8.03 20.31 -45.39
N LEU A 92 -6.75 20.45 -45.71
CA LEU A 92 -5.83 19.32 -45.84
C LEU A 92 -5.09 18.96 -44.54
N THR A 93 -4.79 19.95 -43.70
CA THR A 93 -3.93 19.78 -42.54
C THR A 93 -4.68 19.65 -41.21
N ALA A 94 -5.89 20.21 -41.10
CA ALA A 94 -6.69 20.12 -39.88
C ALA A 94 -7.12 18.67 -39.59
N LYS A 95 -7.25 18.33 -38.31
CA LYS A 95 -7.61 16.97 -37.86
C LYS A 95 -8.96 16.52 -38.44
N ARG A 96 -9.13 15.20 -38.56
CA ARG A 96 -10.36 14.59 -39.12
C ARG A 96 -11.52 14.54 -38.13
N TYR A 97 -11.22 14.28 -36.85
CA TYR A 97 -12.21 14.12 -35.79
C TYR A 97 -12.33 15.40 -34.95
N PRO A 98 -13.51 15.67 -34.37
CA PRO A 98 -13.69 16.83 -33.51
C PRO A 98 -12.80 16.74 -32.25
N PRO A 99 -12.51 17.86 -31.58
CA PRO A 99 -11.68 17.90 -30.38
C PRO A 99 -12.21 17.04 -29.22
N VAL A 100 -13.53 16.86 -29.17
CA VAL A 100 -14.23 16.09 -28.14
C VAL A 100 -14.80 14.82 -28.79
N THR A 101 -14.30 13.67 -28.37
CA THR A 101 -14.74 12.36 -28.83
C THR A 101 -15.00 11.42 -27.65
N LYS A 102 -15.64 10.27 -27.92
CA LYS A 102 -15.79 9.21 -26.91
C LYS A 102 -14.45 8.77 -26.34
N SER A 103 -13.41 8.67 -27.16
CA SER A 103 -12.07 8.26 -26.70
C SER A 103 -11.41 9.34 -25.84
N THR A 104 -11.48 10.62 -26.21
CA THR A 104 -10.90 11.71 -25.41
C THR A 104 -11.60 11.87 -24.05
N LEU A 105 -12.88 11.49 -23.97
CA LEU A 105 -13.68 11.54 -22.75
C LEU A 105 -13.64 10.24 -21.92
N SER A 106 -13.05 9.16 -22.44
CA SER A 106 -13.03 7.85 -21.77
C SER A 106 -12.20 7.83 -20.48
N GLU A 107 -11.22 8.73 -20.35
CA GLU A 107 -10.45 8.89 -19.10
C GLU A 107 -11.33 9.35 -17.93
N LEU A 108 -12.49 9.95 -18.22
CA LEU A 108 -13.49 10.42 -17.24
C LEU A 108 -14.53 9.33 -16.89
N ASP A 109 -14.42 8.13 -17.44
CA ASP A 109 -15.33 7.03 -17.12
C ASP A 109 -14.99 6.42 -15.74
N LEU A 110 -16.01 5.87 -15.08
CA LEU A 110 -15.90 5.32 -13.73
C LEU A 110 -14.75 4.29 -13.56
N PRO A 111 -14.51 3.33 -14.49
CA PRO A 111 -13.38 2.40 -14.35
C PRO A 111 -12.02 3.11 -14.35
N CYS A 112 -11.86 4.12 -15.21
CA CYS A 112 -10.63 4.92 -15.30
C CYS A 112 -10.44 5.72 -14.00
N ILE A 113 -11.49 6.40 -13.52
CA ILE A 113 -11.51 7.12 -12.23
C ILE A 113 -11.09 6.19 -11.08
N MET A 114 -11.69 5.00 -10.99
CA MET A 114 -11.41 4.05 -9.91
C MET A 114 -10.00 3.46 -9.98
N SER A 115 -9.39 3.38 -11.17
CA SER A 115 -8.02 2.89 -11.35
C SER A 115 -6.95 3.99 -11.24
N ASN A 116 -7.35 5.26 -11.19
CA ASN A 116 -6.43 6.40 -11.25
C ASN A 116 -5.70 6.60 -9.92
N ILE A 117 -4.39 6.37 -9.93
CA ILE A 117 -3.51 6.52 -8.76
C ILE A 117 -3.41 7.97 -8.27
N ASN A 118 -3.28 8.94 -9.18
CA ASN A 118 -3.17 10.36 -8.82
C ASN A 118 -4.45 10.81 -8.12
N LEU A 119 -5.62 10.45 -8.67
CA LEU A 119 -6.91 10.77 -8.07
C LEU A 119 -7.05 10.17 -6.66
N ARG A 120 -6.62 8.92 -6.46
CA ARG A 120 -6.66 8.27 -5.14
C ARG A 120 -5.75 8.98 -4.14
N MET A 121 -4.53 9.31 -4.54
CA MET A 121 -3.60 10.07 -3.70
C MET A 121 -4.20 11.44 -3.36
N ASP A 122 -4.66 12.19 -4.36
CA ASP A 122 -5.26 13.51 -4.17
C ASP A 122 -6.53 13.47 -3.31
N ALA A 123 -7.35 12.43 -3.44
CA ALA A 123 -8.53 12.24 -2.60
C ALA A 123 -8.20 12.10 -1.11
N ASN A 124 -6.99 11.68 -0.74
CA ASN A 124 -6.59 11.65 0.67
C ASN A 124 -6.34 13.07 1.22
N PHE A 125 -5.86 14.00 0.39
CA PHE A 125 -5.39 15.33 0.84
C PHE A 125 -6.34 16.49 0.48
N ASP A 126 -7.03 16.44 -0.65
CA ASP A 126 -7.78 17.57 -1.21
C ASP A 126 -9.28 17.27 -1.29
N ARG A 127 -10.10 18.00 -0.52
CA ARG A 127 -11.55 17.79 -0.42
C ARG A 127 -12.31 18.19 -1.69
N ASP A 128 -11.90 19.29 -2.31
CA ASP A 128 -12.56 19.89 -3.47
C ASP A 128 -11.97 19.37 -4.78
N LEU A 129 -11.75 18.06 -4.84
CA LEU A 129 -11.21 17.39 -6.00
C LEU A 129 -12.27 17.33 -7.11
N HIS A 130 -11.97 17.98 -8.22
CA HIS A 130 -12.78 17.96 -9.43
C HIS A 130 -11.86 18.03 -10.65
N PHE A 131 -12.26 17.39 -11.74
CA PHE A 131 -11.68 17.63 -13.04
C PHE A 131 -11.99 19.06 -13.50
N LYS A 132 -10.96 19.74 -13.97
CA LYS A 132 -11.06 21.03 -14.66
C LYS A 132 -10.59 20.88 -16.11
N PRO A 133 -11.13 21.69 -17.04
CA PRO A 133 -10.57 21.80 -18.38
C PRO A 133 -9.10 22.26 -18.31
N ASP A 134 -8.19 21.52 -18.93
CA ASP A 134 -6.77 21.86 -19.02
C ASP A 134 -6.55 22.95 -20.10
N LEU A 135 -6.71 24.21 -19.70
CA LEU A 135 -6.62 25.38 -20.59
C LEU A 135 -5.25 26.08 -20.53
N ASP A 136 -4.42 25.71 -19.56
CA ASP A 136 -3.19 26.40 -19.21
C ASP A 136 -1.95 25.76 -19.85
N GLY A 137 -0.85 26.51 -19.83
CA GLY A 137 0.43 26.06 -20.37
C GLY A 137 0.48 25.89 -21.89
N GLU A 138 1.59 25.32 -22.37
CA GLU A 138 1.84 25.14 -23.80
C GLU A 138 0.93 24.07 -24.43
N LYS A 139 0.59 23.04 -23.65
CA LYS A 139 -0.33 21.96 -24.07
C LYS A 139 -1.76 22.49 -24.26
N GLY A 140 -2.28 23.30 -23.32
CA GLY A 140 -3.59 23.93 -23.44
C GLY A 140 -3.68 24.89 -24.62
N ARG A 141 -2.62 25.70 -24.87
CA ARG A 141 -2.53 26.56 -26.06
C ARG A 141 -2.55 25.76 -27.37
N ARG A 142 -1.80 24.65 -27.43
CA ARG A 142 -1.77 23.77 -28.62
C ARG A 142 -3.14 23.14 -28.89
N LYS A 143 -3.81 22.61 -27.87
CA LYS A 143 -5.17 22.06 -27.98
C LYS A 143 -6.17 23.11 -28.50
N ARG A 144 -6.12 24.35 -27.99
CA ARG A 144 -7.00 25.43 -28.45
C ARG A 144 -6.77 25.79 -29.91
N LYS A 145 -5.51 25.84 -30.35
CA LYS A 145 -5.17 26.09 -31.76
C LYS A 145 -5.71 24.96 -32.65
N GLU A 146 -5.42 23.71 -32.31
CA GLU A 146 -5.91 22.56 -33.09
C GLU A 146 -7.44 22.49 -33.16
N ALA A 147 -8.14 22.89 -32.09
CA ALA A 147 -9.59 22.99 -32.09
C ALA A 147 -10.09 24.13 -32.99
N ALA A 148 -9.44 25.29 -32.99
CA ALA A 148 -9.78 26.40 -33.88
C ALA A 148 -9.61 26.01 -35.35
N ASP A 149 -8.45 25.42 -35.70
CA ASP A 149 -8.15 24.94 -37.05
C ASP A 149 -9.20 23.91 -37.54
N TYR A 150 -9.68 23.04 -36.64
CA TYR A 150 -10.73 22.06 -36.95
C TYR A 150 -12.08 22.72 -37.29
N TRP A 151 -12.53 23.65 -36.44
CA TRP A 151 -13.82 24.32 -36.64
C TRP A 151 -13.82 25.23 -37.86
N GLU A 152 -12.70 25.91 -38.14
CA GLU A 152 -12.55 26.71 -39.35
C GLU A 152 -12.60 25.84 -40.62
N ALA A 153 -11.85 24.73 -40.64
CA ALA A 153 -11.92 23.76 -41.74
C ALA A 153 -13.34 23.16 -41.92
N MET A 154 -14.07 22.93 -40.83
CA MET A 154 -15.47 22.46 -40.89
C MET A 154 -16.40 23.49 -41.53
N ALA A 155 -16.19 24.78 -41.27
CA ALA A 155 -17.01 25.83 -41.89
C ALA A 155 -16.79 25.88 -43.40
N THR A 156 -15.53 25.78 -43.85
CA THR A 156 -15.20 25.66 -45.26
C THR A 156 -15.81 24.40 -45.88
N GLU A 157 -15.76 23.25 -45.19
CA GLU A 157 -16.39 22.01 -45.65
C GLU A 157 -17.92 22.16 -45.81
N ILE A 158 -18.62 22.78 -44.86
CA ILE A 158 -20.06 23.04 -44.96
C ILE A 158 -20.39 23.97 -46.13
N THR A 159 -19.57 24.99 -46.37
CA THR A 159 -19.71 25.88 -47.55
C THR A 159 -19.58 25.09 -48.86
N ILE A 160 -18.66 24.13 -48.94
CA ILE A 160 -18.53 23.24 -50.11
C ILE A 160 -19.80 22.40 -50.29
N TYR A 161 -20.35 21.82 -49.22
CA TYR A 161 -21.62 21.08 -49.30
C TYR A 161 -22.78 21.95 -49.77
N ALA A 162 -22.91 23.16 -49.23
CA ALA A 162 -23.96 24.11 -49.61
C ALA A 162 -23.86 24.50 -51.10
N PHE A 163 -22.64 24.78 -51.57
CA PHE A 163 -22.38 25.07 -52.98
C PHE A 163 -22.76 23.90 -53.90
N CYS A 164 -22.33 22.68 -53.56
CA CYS A 164 -22.65 21.49 -54.34
C CYS A 164 -24.15 21.21 -54.39
N ALA A 165 -24.88 21.47 -53.29
CA ALA A 165 -26.32 21.27 -53.24
C ALA A 165 -27.10 22.31 -54.07
N ALA A 166 -26.61 23.56 -54.13
CA ALA A 166 -27.20 24.63 -54.94
C ALA A 166 -27.01 24.41 -56.46
N GLN A 167 -25.92 23.75 -56.85
CA GLN A 167 -25.63 23.39 -58.24
C GLN A 167 -26.15 21.98 -58.56
N GLN A 168 -27.44 21.83 -58.84
CA GLN A 168 -27.92 20.61 -59.50
C GLN A 168 -27.32 20.50 -60.93
N PRO A 169 -27.01 19.28 -61.42
CA PRO A 169 -26.19 19.08 -62.61
C PRO A 169 -26.93 19.48 -63.89
N LEU A 170 -26.86 20.75 -64.25
CA LEU A 170 -27.17 21.22 -65.59
C LEU A 170 -25.88 21.12 -66.40
N THR A 171 -25.92 20.24 -67.41
CA THR A 171 -24.91 19.92 -68.43
C THR A 171 -23.68 19.08 -68.02
N PRO A 172 -23.50 17.88 -68.62
CA PRO A 172 -22.19 17.23 -68.70
C PRO A 172 -21.37 17.94 -69.78
N CYS A 173 -20.63 18.98 -69.41
CA CYS A 173 -19.57 19.51 -70.26
C CYS A 173 -18.37 18.55 -70.22
N GLY A 174 -18.09 17.95 -71.37
CA GLY A 174 -17.04 16.95 -71.53
C GLY A 174 -15.64 17.50 -71.27
N HIS A 175 -14.79 16.58 -70.81
CA HIS A 175 -13.35 16.49 -71.10
C HIS A 175 -12.66 17.80 -71.47
N MET A 176 -11.90 18.40 -70.54
CA MET A 176 -10.47 18.72 -70.68
C MET A 176 -9.89 19.10 -69.30
N TRP A 177 -8.70 18.55 -68.98
CA TRP A 177 -7.83 18.73 -67.80
C TRP A 177 -8.17 17.94 -66.53
N ALA A 178 -7.93 16.63 -66.58
CA ALA A 178 -8.17 15.69 -65.49
C ALA A 178 -6.98 15.46 -64.52
N ASP A 179 -6.03 16.39 -64.38
CA ASP A 179 -4.76 16.07 -63.68
C ASP A 179 -4.43 16.86 -62.39
N GLN A 180 -5.24 17.82 -61.94
CA GLN A 180 -5.03 18.47 -60.64
C GLN A 180 -6.33 18.90 -59.93
N GLN A 181 -7.40 18.10 -60.00
CA GLN A 181 -8.60 18.41 -59.22
C GLN A 181 -8.36 18.04 -57.76
N GLN A 182 -8.11 19.06 -56.95
CA GLN A 182 -7.77 18.92 -55.54
C GLN A 182 -8.98 18.38 -54.75
N SER A 183 -8.72 17.41 -53.87
CA SER A 183 -9.73 16.73 -53.05
C SER A 183 -9.33 16.68 -51.59
N PHE A 184 -10.31 16.63 -50.69
CA PHE A 184 -10.10 16.49 -49.26
C PHE A 184 -10.97 15.37 -48.67
N GLU A 185 -10.58 14.87 -47.51
CA GLU A 185 -11.35 13.89 -46.76
C GLU A 185 -12.42 14.58 -45.90
N PRO A 186 -13.71 14.27 -46.07
CA PRO A 186 -14.78 14.92 -45.32
C PRO A 186 -14.76 14.54 -43.83
N ARG A 187 -15.03 15.53 -42.97
CA ARG A 187 -15.06 15.44 -41.50
C ARG A 187 -16.49 15.33 -40.96
N LEU A 188 -17.46 15.84 -41.71
CA LEU A 188 -18.85 15.94 -41.25
C LEU A 188 -19.52 14.59 -40.91
N PRO A 189 -19.31 13.49 -41.66
CA PRO A 189 -19.85 12.18 -41.25
C PRO A 189 -19.32 11.73 -39.88
N SER A 190 -18.01 11.82 -39.68
CA SER A 190 -17.37 11.46 -38.42
C SER A 190 -17.77 12.38 -37.26
N LEU A 191 -18.15 13.64 -37.53
CA LEU A 191 -18.71 14.54 -36.52
C LEU A 191 -20.03 13.98 -35.98
N PHE A 192 -20.95 13.56 -36.85
CA PHE A 192 -22.24 13.00 -36.44
C PHE A 192 -22.09 11.64 -35.74
N ASP A 193 -21.21 10.76 -36.24
CA ASP A 193 -20.87 9.50 -35.56
C ASP A 193 -20.35 9.78 -34.13
N THR A 194 -19.44 10.75 -34.00
CA THR A 194 -18.87 11.13 -32.70
C THR A 194 -19.94 11.74 -31.78
N LEU A 195 -20.81 12.60 -32.30
CA LEU A 195 -21.92 13.18 -31.54
C LEU A 195 -22.83 12.09 -30.99
N GLN A 196 -23.21 11.12 -31.83
CA GLN A 196 -24.04 9.99 -31.43
C GLN A 196 -23.36 9.16 -30.34
N ASP A 197 -22.08 8.84 -30.50
CA ASP A 197 -21.31 8.05 -29.55
C ASP A 197 -21.16 8.74 -28.20
N VAL A 198 -20.85 10.03 -28.18
CA VAL A 198 -20.69 10.80 -26.93
C VAL A 198 -22.04 10.91 -26.21
N LEU A 199 -23.13 11.24 -26.91
CA LEU A 199 -24.47 11.33 -26.34
C LEU A 199 -24.90 10.02 -25.67
N LYS A 200 -24.68 8.86 -26.31
CA LYS A 200 -24.98 7.55 -25.72
C LYS A 200 -24.25 7.30 -24.40
N THR A 201 -23.09 7.91 -24.17
CA THR A 201 -22.38 7.80 -22.88
C THR A 201 -22.90 8.75 -21.79
N LEU A 202 -23.68 9.76 -22.18
CA LEU A 202 -24.17 10.81 -21.28
C LEU A 202 -25.64 10.62 -20.90
N VAL A 203 -26.47 10.14 -21.82
CA VAL A 203 -27.90 9.94 -21.58
C VAL A 203 -28.20 8.49 -21.16
N PRO A 204 -29.28 8.27 -20.37
CA PRO A 204 -29.70 6.92 -19.98
C PRO A 204 -30.11 6.05 -21.18
N GLU A 205 -30.02 4.73 -21.01
CA GLU A 205 -30.32 3.74 -22.07
C GLU A 205 -31.70 3.90 -22.72
N ARG A 206 -32.69 4.39 -21.97
CA ARG A 206 -34.05 4.65 -22.48
C ARG A 206 -34.09 5.64 -23.65
N ASP A 207 -33.15 6.57 -23.70
CA ASP A 207 -33.10 7.64 -24.70
C ASP A 207 -32.21 7.27 -25.90
N HIS A 208 -31.46 6.16 -25.83
CA HIS A 208 -30.57 5.71 -26.91
C HIS A 208 -31.29 5.46 -28.23
N PRO A 209 -32.49 4.85 -28.29
CA PRO A 209 -33.22 4.67 -29.55
C PRO A 209 -33.55 6.00 -30.23
N SER A 210 -33.99 7.01 -29.45
CA SER A 210 -34.27 8.36 -29.96
C SER A 210 -33.00 9.01 -30.53
N VAL A 211 -31.86 8.85 -29.86
CA VAL A 211 -30.57 9.37 -30.35
C VAL A 211 -30.15 8.69 -31.66
N MET A 212 -30.29 7.37 -31.78
CA MET A 212 -29.95 6.64 -33.00
C MET A 212 -30.84 7.01 -34.18
N GLN A 213 -32.14 7.20 -33.95
CA GLN A 213 -33.10 7.55 -34.99
C GLN A 213 -32.91 8.98 -35.51
N ASN A 214 -32.71 9.96 -34.62
CA ASN A 214 -32.59 11.37 -35.01
C ASN A 214 -31.19 11.74 -35.51
N LEU A 215 -30.16 10.95 -35.17
CA LEU A 215 -28.78 11.13 -35.63
C LEU A 215 -28.31 9.96 -36.52
N GLU A 216 -29.16 9.51 -37.44
CA GLU A 216 -28.78 8.48 -38.42
C GLU A 216 -27.87 9.10 -39.51
N VAL A 217 -26.56 8.85 -39.40
CA VAL A 217 -25.53 9.50 -40.24
C VAL A 217 -25.76 9.34 -41.75
N PRO A 218 -26.11 8.15 -42.29
CA PRO A 218 -26.40 8.01 -43.71
C PRO A 218 -27.56 8.91 -44.19
N LEU A 219 -28.62 9.04 -43.38
CA LEU A 219 -29.78 9.86 -43.69
C LEU A 219 -29.44 11.35 -43.63
N LEU A 220 -28.76 11.79 -42.57
CA LEU A 220 -28.31 13.17 -42.42
C LEU A 220 -27.41 13.58 -43.59
N MET A 221 -26.41 12.75 -43.94
CA MET A 221 -25.53 13.04 -45.07
C MET A 221 -26.26 13.05 -46.42
N GLN A 222 -27.29 12.22 -46.59
CA GLN A 222 -28.15 12.27 -47.78
C GLN A 222 -28.94 13.59 -47.85
N GLN A 223 -29.50 14.05 -46.73
CA GLN A 223 -30.25 15.30 -46.68
C GLN A 223 -29.34 16.52 -46.91
N ILE A 224 -28.12 16.50 -46.38
CA ILE A 224 -27.11 17.56 -46.59
C ILE A 224 -26.70 17.66 -48.07
N ARG A 225 -26.37 16.53 -48.71
CA ARG A 225 -25.98 16.51 -50.14
C ARG A 225 -27.08 17.03 -51.06
N LYS A 226 -28.34 16.90 -50.66
CA LYS A 226 -29.51 17.41 -51.41
C LYS A 226 -29.92 18.82 -50.99
N GLY A 227 -29.28 19.42 -49.97
CA GLY A 227 -29.63 20.75 -49.46
C GLY A 227 -30.98 20.83 -48.75
N VAL A 228 -31.51 19.70 -48.24
CA VAL A 228 -32.86 19.63 -47.64
C VAL A 228 -32.85 19.39 -46.12
N LEU A 229 -31.68 19.30 -45.48
CA LEU A 229 -31.57 19.08 -44.04
C LEU A 229 -32.04 20.32 -43.26
N ASN A 230 -33.05 20.16 -42.39
CA ASN A 230 -33.41 21.19 -41.44
C ASN A 230 -32.55 21.08 -40.17
N MET A 231 -31.42 21.78 -40.15
CA MET A 231 -30.53 21.82 -38.98
C MET A 231 -31.17 22.49 -37.75
N VAL A 232 -32.18 23.35 -37.93
CA VAL A 232 -32.86 24.02 -36.81
C VAL A 232 -33.71 23.03 -36.03
N ASP A 233 -34.40 22.10 -36.69
CA ASP A 233 -35.18 21.05 -36.01
C ASP A 233 -34.27 20.10 -35.23
N VAL A 234 -33.14 19.71 -35.83
CA VAL A 234 -32.12 18.89 -35.15
C VAL A 234 -31.57 19.61 -33.93
N ALA A 235 -31.28 20.91 -34.03
CA ALA A 235 -30.80 21.73 -32.92
C ALA A 235 -31.83 21.87 -31.80
N ASN A 236 -33.12 22.09 -32.13
CA ASN A 236 -34.20 22.17 -31.14
C ASN A 236 -34.40 20.84 -30.41
N TRP A 237 -34.36 19.72 -31.13
CA TRP A 237 -34.42 18.40 -30.52
C TRP A 237 -33.22 18.13 -29.60
N LEU A 238 -32.00 18.44 -30.06
CA LEU A 238 -30.78 18.34 -29.24
C LEU A 238 -30.88 19.20 -27.98
N ALA A 239 -31.34 20.45 -28.10
CA ALA A 239 -31.51 21.33 -26.95
C ALA A 239 -32.53 20.77 -25.94
N ALA A 240 -33.66 20.23 -26.39
CA ALA A 240 -34.64 19.59 -25.51
C ALA A 240 -34.06 18.36 -24.80
N LEU A 241 -33.31 17.52 -25.52
CA LEU A 241 -32.62 16.36 -24.94
C LEU A 241 -31.57 16.79 -23.90
N LEU A 242 -30.74 17.78 -24.22
CA LEU A 242 -29.69 18.29 -23.34
C LEU A 242 -30.30 18.90 -22.07
N LYS A 243 -31.30 19.78 -22.17
CA LYS A 243 -31.98 20.39 -21.01
C LYS A 243 -32.62 19.37 -20.08
N THR A 244 -33.00 18.19 -20.61
CA THR A 244 -33.57 17.10 -19.80
C THR A 244 -32.52 16.41 -18.92
N HIS A 245 -31.26 16.35 -19.36
CA HIS A 245 -30.19 15.57 -18.72
C HIS A 245 -29.02 16.41 -18.17
N CYS A 246 -28.91 17.68 -18.55
CA CYS A 246 -27.90 18.63 -18.08
C CYS A 246 -28.23 19.25 -16.72
N ALA A 247 -27.24 19.92 -16.13
CA ALA A 247 -27.48 20.86 -15.04
C ALA A 247 -28.22 22.12 -15.56
N PRO A 248 -29.22 22.67 -14.85
CA PRO A 248 -30.03 23.80 -15.33
C PRO A 248 -29.22 25.05 -15.72
N MET A 249 -28.06 25.26 -15.09
CA MET A 249 -27.14 26.35 -15.42
C MET A 249 -26.54 26.26 -16.84
N ARG A 250 -26.68 25.11 -17.52
CA ARG A 250 -26.21 24.90 -18.90
C ARG A 250 -27.31 25.14 -19.94
N ASP A 251 -28.55 25.37 -19.52
CA ASP A 251 -29.68 25.53 -20.43
C ASP A 251 -29.50 26.73 -21.36
N GLU A 252 -28.91 27.83 -20.85
CA GLU A 252 -28.57 29.02 -21.66
C GLU A 252 -27.57 28.71 -22.78
N TRP A 253 -26.73 27.68 -22.62
CA TRP A 253 -25.79 27.28 -23.67
C TRP A 253 -26.51 26.51 -24.77
N ALA A 254 -27.48 25.67 -24.41
CA ALA A 254 -28.33 24.98 -25.38
C ALA A 254 -29.20 25.97 -26.17
N ASP A 255 -29.72 27.02 -25.51
CA ASP A 255 -30.46 28.08 -26.19
C ASP A 255 -29.57 28.88 -27.15
N ARG A 256 -28.37 29.26 -26.72
CA ARG A 256 -27.38 29.93 -27.60
C ARG A 256 -27.00 29.06 -28.81
N MET A 257 -26.81 27.76 -28.62
CA MET A 257 -26.54 26.82 -29.72
C MET A 257 -27.67 26.86 -30.76
N VAL A 258 -28.93 26.80 -30.33
CA VAL A 258 -30.10 26.87 -31.23
C VAL A 258 -30.17 28.23 -31.93
N GLU A 259 -29.91 29.32 -31.21
CA GLU A 259 -29.89 30.67 -31.77
C GLU A 259 -28.82 30.82 -32.87
N GLN A 260 -27.60 30.35 -32.61
CA GLN A 260 -26.48 30.35 -33.57
C GLN A 260 -26.82 29.55 -34.83
N ILE A 261 -27.30 28.31 -34.68
CA ILE A 261 -27.68 27.46 -35.83
C ILE A 261 -28.85 28.08 -36.61
N SER A 262 -29.84 28.65 -35.92
CA SER A 262 -30.99 29.30 -36.54
C SER A 262 -30.59 30.57 -37.30
N SER A 263 -29.70 31.37 -36.72
CA SER A 263 -29.16 32.58 -37.35
C SER A 263 -28.32 32.24 -38.58
N GLY A 264 -27.40 31.27 -38.46
CA GLY A 264 -26.59 30.78 -39.57
C GLY A 264 -27.44 30.19 -40.70
N SER A 265 -28.49 29.43 -40.38
CA SER A 265 -29.41 28.89 -41.38
C SER A 265 -30.21 29.98 -42.12
N ARG A 266 -30.72 31.01 -41.42
CA ARG A 266 -31.42 32.14 -42.05
C ARG A 266 -30.49 33.00 -42.93
N SER A 267 -29.26 33.20 -42.47
CA SER A 267 -28.27 34.05 -43.12
C SER A 267 -27.45 33.32 -44.18
N GLN A 268 -27.59 31.99 -44.27
CA GLN A 268 -26.73 31.10 -45.07
C GLN A 268 -25.24 31.27 -44.73
N ASP A 269 -24.94 31.47 -43.44
CA ASP A 269 -23.57 31.63 -42.93
C ASP A 269 -23.09 30.33 -42.27
N SER A 270 -22.17 29.63 -42.96
CA SER A 270 -21.55 28.39 -42.49
C SER A 270 -20.77 28.55 -41.19
N LEU A 271 -20.14 29.71 -40.95
CA LEU A 271 -19.35 29.96 -39.74
C LEU A 271 -20.25 29.99 -38.51
N GLU A 272 -21.42 30.62 -38.62
CA GLU A 272 -22.37 30.72 -37.52
C GLU A 272 -23.02 29.36 -37.19
N ILE A 273 -23.28 28.53 -38.21
CA ILE A 273 -23.71 27.13 -37.99
C ILE A 273 -22.64 26.34 -37.23
N VAL A 274 -21.37 26.49 -37.63
CA VAL A 274 -20.25 25.81 -36.96
C VAL A 274 -20.06 26.31 -35.54
N ARG A 275 -20.23 27.60 -35.26
CA ARG A 275 -20.21 28.12 -33.88
C ARG A 275 -21.27 27.44 -33.02
N GLY A 276 -22.45 27.19 -33.58
CA GLY A 276 -23.48 26.38 -32.94
C GLY A 276 -23.01 24.95 -32.63
N LEU A 277 -22.41 24.26 -33.61
CA LEU A 277 -21.85 22.92 -33.41
C LEU A 277 -20.69 22.90 -32.39
N GLN A 278 -19.87 23.95 -32.36
CA GLN A 278 -18.82 24.13 -31.36
C GLN A 278 -19.43 24.28 -29.96
N THR A 279 -20.48 25.09 -29.81
CA THR A 279 -21.23 25.23 -28.56
C THR A 279 -21.82 23.89 -28.12
N LEU A 280 -22.38 23.10 -29.04
CA LEU A 280 -22.89 21.75 -28.76
C LEU A 280 -21.81 20.85 -28.15
N PHE A 281 -20.66 20.72 -28.80
CA PHE A 281 -19.58 19.86 -28.29
C PHE A 281 -18.98 20.38 -26.97
N ALA A 282 -18.96 21.69 -26.75
CA ALA A 282 -18.58 22.28 -25.46
C ALA A 282 -19.57 21.92 -24.34
N ILE A 283 -20.88 21.84 -24.64
CA ILE A 283 -21.88 21.34 -23.68
C ILE A 283 -21.62 19.87 -23.35
N LEU A 284 -21.38 19.02 -24.35
CA LEU A 284 -21.13 17.58 -24.13
C LEU A 284 -19.89 17.32 -23.27
N GLU A 285 -18.80 18.04 -23.50
CA GLU A 285 -17.61 17.97 -22.66
C GLU A 285 -17.92 18.41 -21.22
N ALA A 286 -18.62 19.53 -21.05
CA ALA A 286 -19.02 20.03 -19.74
C ALA A 286 -19.93 19.03 -18.99
N MET A 287 -20.90 18.43 -19.68
CA MET A 287 -21.77 17.39 -19.10
C MET A 287 -20.95 16.19 -18.62
N LYS A 288 -19.98 15.73 -19.42
CA LYS A 288 -19.14 14.59 -19.03
C LYS A 288 -18.32 14.91 -17.79
N LEU A 289 -17.76 16.12 -17.72
CA LEU A 289 -17.06 16.61 -16.54
C LEU A 289 -17.98 16.68 -15.32
N ASP A 290 -19.22 17.13 -15.47
CA ASP A 290 -20.20 17.19 -14.38
C ASP A 290 -20.51 15.78 -13.84
N VAL A 291 -20.71 14.80 -14.72
CA VAL A 291 -20.91 13.38 -14.35
C VAL A 291 -19.69 12.83 -13.63
N ALA A 292 -18.49 13.04 -14.17
CA ALA A 292 -17.24 12.56 -13.56
C ALA A 292 -16.99 13.21 -12.18
N ASN A 293 -17.24 14.51 -12.04
CA ASN A 293 -17.11 15.25 -10.79
C ASN A 293 -18.15 14.81 -9.75
N HIS A 294 -19.36 14.50 -10.18
CA HIS A 294 -20.35 13.85 -9.32
C HIS A 294 -19.87 12.47 -8.86
N GLN A 295 -19.32 11.65 -9.76
CA GLN A 295 -18.78 10.33 -9.44
C GLN A 295 -17.62 10.41 -8.44
N ILE A 296 -16.66 11.32 -8.61
CA ILE A 296 -15.56 11.52 -7.65
C ILE A 296 -16.14 11.80 -6.25
N ARG A 297 -17.11 12.71 -6.15
CA ARG A 297 -17.75 13.04 -4.86
C ARG A 297 -18.49 11.85 -4.26
N ALA A 298 -19.22 11.10 -5.07
CA ALA A 298 -19.99 9.93 -4.62
C ALA A 298 -19.09 8.78 -4.14
N PHE A 299 -17.99 8.51 -4.85
CA PHE A 299 -17.07 7.40 -4.55
C PHE A 299 -15.86 7.79 -3.69
N ARG A 300 -15.75 9.05 -3.27
CA ARG A 300 -14.59 9.58 -2.52
C ARG A 300 -14.21 8.72 -1.31
N VAL A 301 -15.19 8.35 -0.49
CA VAL A 301 -14.94 7.55 0.73
C VAL A 301 -14.34 6.21 0.37
N LEU A 302 -14.89 5.55 -0.65
CA LEU A 302 -14.40 4.26 -1.14
C LEU A 302 -12.98 4.39 -1.71
N LEU A 303 -12.68 5.45 -2.48
CA LEU A 303 -11.34 5.71 -3.00
C LEU A 303 -10.31 5.85 -1.86
N ILE A 304 -10.66 6.55 -0.78
CA ILE A 304 -9.77 6.78 0.38
C ILE A 304 -9.58 5.49 1.18
N GLU A 305 -10.65 4.78 1.52
CA GLU A 305 -10.56 3.55 2.33
C GLU A 305 -9.79 2.45 1.62
N ASP A 306 -9.95 2.33 0.30
CA ASP A 306 -9.27 1.36 -0.55
C ASP A 306 -7.87 1.81 -1.01
N THR A 307 -7.41 3.03 -0.65
CA THR A 307 -6.13 3.57 -1.14
C THR A 307 -4.94 2.66 -0.80
N ILE A 308 -4.80 2.23 0.46
CA ILE A 308 -3.64 1.43 0.90
C ILE A 308 -3.58 0.06 0.19
N PRO A 309 -4.62 -0.80 0.24
CA PRO A 309 -4.55 -2.11 -0.43
C PRO A 309 -4.35 -1.98 -1.95
N PHE A 310 -4.99 -1.00 -2.58
CA PHE A 310 -4.81 -0.69 -4.01
C PHE A 310 -3.34 -0.35 -4.33
N LEU A 311 -2.75 0.61 -3.61
CA LEU A 311 -1.38 1.05 -3.85
C LEU A 311 -0.37 -0.08 -3.62
N GLN A 312 -0.58 -0.88 -2.59
CA GLN A 312 0.29 -2.01 -2.32
C GLN A 312 0.28 -3.02 -3.47
N GLU A 313 -0.89 -3.36 -4.01
CA GLU A 313 -1.02 -4.27 -5.13
C GLU A 313 -0.44 -3.69 -6.43
N TYR A 314 -0.76 -2.42 -6.70
CA TYR A 314 -0.23 -1.68 -7.84
C TYR A 314 1.31 -1.69 -7.86
N PHE A 315 1.95 -1.31 -6.75
CA PHE A 315 3.41 -1.24 -6.68
C PHE A 315 4.06 -2.63 -6.68
N ARG A 316 3.49 -3.64 -6.03
CA ARG A 316 3.99 -5.03 -6.15
C ARG A 316 4.00 -5.47 -7.62
N SER A 317 2.88 -5.28 -8.30
CA SER A 317 2.73 -5.64 -9.71
C SER A 317 3.69 -4.85 -10.61
N LYS A 318 4.02 -3.60 -10.28
CA LYS A 318 4.98 -2.78 -11.04
C LYS A 318 6.44 -3.20 -10.80
N ILE A 319 6.78 -3.56 -9.57
CA ILE A 319 8.11 -4.08 -9.19
C ILE A 319 8.36 -5.46 -9.83
N GLU A 320 7.36 -6.35 -9.82
CA GLU A 320 7.47 -7.68 -10.45
C GLU A 320 7.73 -7.62 -11.96
N ARG A 321 7.29 -6.54 -12.62
CA ARG A 321 7.52 -6.29 -14.05
C ARG A 321 8.79 -5.48 -14.34
N ASP A 322 9.62 -5.21 -13.32
CA ASP A 322 10.84 -4.37 -13.40
C ASP A 322 10.61 -2.94 -13.93
N ASN A 323 9.40 -2.42 -13.74
CA ASN A 323 8.99 -1.10 -14.23
C ASN A 323 9.05 0.00 -13.15
N PHE A 324 9.67 -0.28 -11.98
CA PHE A 324 9.77 0.68 -10.88
C PHE A 324 11.01 0.41 -10.03
N ARG A 325 11.93 1.38 -9.94
CA ARG A 325 13.20 1.22 -9.24
C ARG A 325 13.03 1.58 -7.76
N VAL A 326 13.22 0.61 -6.87
CA VAL A 326 13.04 0.80 -5.42
C VAL A 326 14.34 0.79 -4.62
N GLU A 327 15.44 0.35 -5.22
CA GLU A 327 16.70 0.10 -4.50
C GLU A 327 17.34 1.38 -3.94
N SER A 328 17.27 2.49 -4.67
CA SER A 328 17.74 3.80 -4.18
C SER A 328 16.99 4.24 -2.91
N SER A 329 15.66 4.11 -2.91
CA SER A 329 14.81 4.43 -1.75
C SER A 329 15.04 3.47 -0.58
N ARG A 330 15.38 2.21 -0.87
CA ARG A 330 15.71 1.21 0.14
C ARG A 330 17.03 1.52 0.83
N LEU A 331 18.07 1.83 0.06
CA LEU A 331 19.39 2.19 0.57
C LEU A 331 19.32 3.46 1.40
N TRP A 332 18.63 4.49 0.91
CA TRP A 332 18.39 5.73 1.64
C TRP A 332 17.80 5.48 3.04
N TYR A 333 16.76 4.64 3.15
CA TYR A 333 16.17 4.32 4.45
C TYR A 333 17.10 3.48 5.35
N GLN A 334 17.90 2.58 4.77
CA GLN A 334 18.86 1.78 5.52
C GLN A 334 19.97 2.63 6.13
N GLU A 335 20.53 3.57 5.36
CA GLU A 335 21.53 4.52 5.84
C GLU A 335 21.01 5.36 7.00
N LEU A 336 19.77 5.87 6.89
CA LEU A 336 19.12 6.61 7.98
C LEU A 336 19.01 5.76 9.25
N ARG A 337 18.61 4.49 9.11
CA ARG A 337 18.47 3.57 10.23
C ARG A 337 19.82 3.23 10.87
N GLU A 338 20.87 3.08 10.08
CA GLU A 338 22.23 2.86 10.60
C GLU A 338 22.74 4.07 11.38
N ARG A 339 22.49 5.28 10.89
CA ARG A 339 22.83 6.53 11.61
C ARG A 339 22.05 6.64 12.93
N ASP A 340 20.78 6.26 12.98
CA ASP A 340 19.99 6.28 14.20
C ASP A 340 20.43 5.23 15.24
N LEU A 341 20.83 4.02 14.81
CA LEU A 341 21.31 2.96 15.69
C LEU A 341 22.56 3.36 16.49
N THR A 342 23.39 4.25 15.96
CA THR A 342 24.58 4.77 16.66
C THR A 342 24.24 5.73 17.80
N ARG A 343 23.01 6.24 17.90
CA ARG A 343 22.56 7.22 18.90
C ARG A 343 22.04 6.61 20.22
N MET A 344 22.17 5.29 20.41
CA MET A 344 21.93 4.55 21.67
C MET A 344 20.74 5.04 22.52
N GLU A 345 19.53 4.73 22.08
CA GLU A 345 18.33 4.72 22.94
C GLU A 345 17.54 3.43 22.74
N LYS A 346 16.60 3.11 23.63
CA LYS A 346 15.82 1.86 23.59
C LYS A 346 15.04 1.69 22.26
N PRO A 347 14.84 0.44 21.80
CA PRO A 347 14.01 0.15 20.63
C PRO A 347 12.53 0.44 20.92
N ASP A 348 11.93 1.35 20.16
CA ASP A 348 10.48 1.60 20.13
C ASP A 348 9.91 1.15 18.76
N ASN A 349 8.71 0.60 18.74
CA ASN A 349 8.03 0.15 17.52
C ASN A 349 7.66 1.30 16.59
N PHE A 350 7.55 2.50 17.14
CA PHE A 350 7.33 3.73 16.39
C PHE A 350 8.61 4.25 15.70
N ARG A 351 9.79 3.84 16.22
CA ARG A 351 11.10 4.35 15.80
C ARG A 351 11.40 4.19 14.30
N PRO A 352 11.04 3.09 13.62
CA PRO A 352 11.24 2.98 12.18
C PRO A 352 10.56 4.09 11.36
N LEU A 353 9.36 4.51 11.77
CA LEU A 353 8.65 5.64 11.15
C LEU A 353 9.29 6.97 11.53
N THR A 354 9.72 7.12 12.80
CA THR A 354 10.48 8.31 13.26
C THR A 354 11.74 8.53 12.43
N VAL A 355 12.48 7.46 12.11
CA VAL A 355 13.68 7.52 11.26
C VAL A 355 13.33 8.01 9.85
N LEU A 356 12.24 7.51 9.26
CA LEU A 356 11.79 7.94 7.93
C LEU A 356 11.39 9.43 7.93
N LEU A 357 10.59 9.85 8.90
CA LEU A 357 10.14 11.24 9.04
C LEU A 357 11.30 12.19 9.39
N GLY A 358 12.29 11.71 10.14
CA GLY A 358 13.54 12.43 10.39
C GLY A 358 14.32 12.66 9.10
N GLY A 359 14.51 11.62 8.30
CA GLY A 359 15.15 11.74 6.98
C GLY A 359 14.41 12.67 6.02
N LEU A 360 13.07 12.64 6.01
CA LEU A 360 12.27 13.61 5.25
C LEU A 360 12.47 15.03 5.77
N SER A 361 12.47 15.23 7.09
CA SER A 361 12.71 16.56 7.69
C SER A 361 14.11 17.09 7.38
N ASP A 362 15.11 16.21 7.29
CA ASP A 362 16.46 16.54 6.81
C ASP A 362 16.44 17.06 5.37
N LEU A 363 15.76 16.34 4.46
CA LEU A 363 15.60 16.76 3.06
C LEU A 363 14.79 18.05 2.89
N LEU A 364 13.80 18.30 3.75
CA LEU A 364 12.99 19.52 3.71
C LEU A 364 13.76 20.75 4.22
N LEU A 365 14.64 20.58 5.21
CA LEU A 365 15.30 21.68 5.90
C LEU A 365 16.72 21.96 5.43
N GLN A 366 17.38 21.03 4.70
CA GLN A 366 18.74 21.26 4.20
C GLN A 366 18.85 22.55 3.37
N PHE A 367 19.97 23.26 3.49
CA PHE A 367 20.18 24.54 2.79
C PHE A 367 20.18 24.36 1.28
N HIS A 368 21.03 23.47 0.76
CA HIS A 368 21.08 23.15 -0.66
C HIS A 368 19.85 22.36 -1.10
N THR A 369 19.29 22.72 -2.24
CA THR A 369 18.17 22.00 -2.85
C THR A 369 18.59 20.57 -3.18
N PRO A 370 17.90 19.54 -2.65
CA PRO A 370 18.20 18.15 -3.01
C PRO A 370 17.92 17.94 -4.50
N GLU A 371 18.65 17.01 -5.14
CA GLU A 371 18.39 16.66 -6.54
C GLU A 371 16.98 16.09 -6.74
N SER A 372 16.54 15.25 -5.81
CA SER A 372 15.20 14.66 -5.78
C SER A 372 14.84 14.10 -4.40
N PHE A 373 13.54 13.90 -4.15
CA PHE A 373 13.06 13.05 -3.06
C PHE A 373 13.14 11.57 -3.46
N PRO A 374 13.15 10.61 -2.51
CA PRO A 374 13.18 9.19 -2.84
C PRO A 374 12.05 8.80 -3.79
N GLU A 375 12.35 7.98 -4.80
CA GLU A 375 11.42 7.59 -5.88
C GLU A 375 10.10 6.99 -5.37
N THR A 376 10.13 6.34 -4.20
CA THR A 376 8.91 5.83 -3.52
C THR A 376 7.89 6.91 -3.15
N PHE A 377 8.27 8.19 -3.11
CA PHE A 377 7.40 9.36 -2.90
C PHE A 377 6.99 10.05 -4.21
N ILE A 378 7.11 9.41 -5.39
CA ILE A 378 6.84 10.05 -6.69
C ILE A 378 5.48 10.76 -6.75
N PHE A 379 4.43 10.18 -6.17
CA PHE A 379 3.07 10.75 -6.14
C PHE A 379 2.85 11.81 -5.04
N ASP A 380 3.77 11.93 -4.09
CA ASP A 380 3.77 12.97 -3.05
C ASP A 380 4.85 14.03 -3.31
N SER A 381 5.63 13.89 -4.38
CA SER A 381 6.81 14.71 -4.67
C SER A 381 6.48 16.20 -4.74
N ASP A 382 5.43 16.58 -5.46
CA ASP A 382 4.97 17.97 -5.54
C ASP A 382 4.55 18.52 -4.17
N ARG A 383 3.88 17.70 -3.35
CA ARG A 383 3.46 18.09 -1.99
C ARG A 383 4.67 18.29 -1.07
N LEU A 384 5.68 17.42 -1.17
CA LEU A 384 6.95 17.56 -0.44
C LEU A 384 7.73 18.80 -0.88
N TRP A 385 7.77 19.10 -2.18
CA TRP A 385 8.37 20.34 -2.69
C TRP A 385 7.65 21.58 -2.17
N GLN A 386 6.31 21.58 -2.15
CA GLN A 386 5.53 22.66 -1.55
C GLN A 386 5.84 22.85 -0.06
N LEU A 387 5.94 21.75 0.71
CA LEU A 387 6.34 21.83 2.12
C LEU A 387 7.75 22.38 2.28
N ARG A 388 8.70 21.97 1.43
CA ARG A 388 10.07 22.50 1.44
C ARG A 388 10.07 24.00 1.17
N THR A 389 9.42 24.45 0.10
CA THR A 389 9.34 25.89 -0.23
C THR A 389 8.75 26.67 0.94
N CYS A 390 7.65 26.19 1.53
CA CYS A 390 7.03 26.82 2.68
C CYS A 390 7.99 26.93 3.88
N LEU A 391 8.70 25.84 4.22
CA LEU A 391 9.69 25.83 5.31
C LEU A 391 10.87 26.76 5.04
N GLN A 392 11.40 26.77 3.82
CA GLN A 392 12.51 27.65 3.44
C GLN A 392 12.07 29.12 3.50
N SER A 393 10.87 29.45 3.01
CA SER A 393 10.30 30.80 3.13
C SER A 393 10.12 31.24 4.59
N LEU A 394 9.73 30.32 5.48
CA LEU A 394 9.60 30.59 6.92
C LEU A 394 10.97 30.85 7.57
N ILE A 395 11.99 30.06 7.25
CA ILE A 395 13.36 30.29 7.74
C ILE A 395 13.90 31.63 7.21
N THR A 396 13.69 31.92 5.93
CA THR A 396 14.07 33.22 5.34
C THR A 396 13.38 34.38 6.05
N LEU A 397 12.08 34.25 6.34
CA LEU A 397 11.33 35.27 7.07
C LEU A 397 11.88 35.50 8.49
N ASP A 398 12.22 34.44 9.22
CA ASP A 398 12.78 34.54 10.56
C ASP A 398 14.18 35.19 10.54
N ILE A 399 15.00 34.89 9.53
CA ILE A 399 16.28 35.57 9.29
C ILE A 399 16.03 37.07 9.01
N CYS A 400 15.08 37.42 8.14
CA CYS A 400 14.73 38.81 7.86
C CYS A 400 14.27 39.54 9.12
N TRP A 401 13.51 38.88 9.99
CA TRP A 401 13.07 39.42 11.27
C TRP A 401 14.23 39.66 12.23
N GLU A 402 15.20 38.75 12.32
CA GLU A 402 16.41 38.96 13.12
C GLU A 402 17.26 40.11 12.59
N VAL A 403 17.41 40.23 11.27
CA VAL A 403 18.11 41.37 10.66
C VAL A 403 17.39 42.69 10.99
N PHE A 404 16.06 42.72 10.92
CA PHE A 404 15.25 43.86 11.37
C PHE A 404 15.49 44.18 12.85
N GLN A 405 15.42 43.19 13.75
CA GLN A 405 15.65 43.39 15.17
C GLN A 405 17.05 43.95 15.46
N ARG A 406 18.09 43.44 14.78
CA ARG A 406 19.46 43.94 14.89
C ARG A 406 19.59 45.39 14.43
N CYS A 407 18.78 45.82 13.45
CA CYS A 407 18.73 47.21 13.02
C CYS A 407 18.05 48.14 14.03
N VAL A 408 17.05 47.64 14.78
CA VAL A 408 16.23 48.43 15.72
C VAL A 408 16.80 48.43 17.15
N ASN A 409 17.47 47.34 17.57
CA ASN A 409 17.97 47.11 18.93
C ASN A 409 19.11 48.00 19.48
N PRO A 410 19.80 48.89 18.73
CA PRO A 410 20.80 49.78 19.34
C PRO A 410 20.25 50.76 20.40
N LEU A 411 18.92 50.95 20.53
CA LEU A 411 18.30 51.88 21.49
C LEU A 411 17.07 51.23 22.16
N LYS A 412 17.28 50.54 23.29
CA LYS A 412 16.18 49.97 24.11
C LYS A 412 15.12 51.03 24.47
N ARG A 413 13.94 50.95 23.86
CA ARG A 413 12.66 51.26 24.54
C ARG A 413 11.68 50.15 24.20
N TYR A 414 11.26 49.43 25.25
CA TYR A 414 10.28 48.34 25.23
C TYR A 414 9.04 48.72 24.40
N HIS A 415 8.72 47.95 23.35
CA HIS A 415 7.48 48.11 22.60
C HIS A 415 6.56 46.89 22.85
N PRO A 416 5.49 47.02 23.67
CA PRO A 416 4.58 45.92 24.00
C PRO A 416 3.60 45.53 22.86
N ALA A 417 3.89 45.90 21.61
CA ALA A 417 3.07 45.62 20.42
C ALA A 417 3.76 44.69 19.39
N GLN A 418 4.71 43.87 19.86
CA GLN A 418 5.61 43.06 19.03
C GLN A 418 4.89 42.03 18.13
N VAL A 419 3.75 41.48 18.59
CA VAL A 419 2.99 40.46 17.86
C VAL A 419 2.29 41.04 16.62
N GLN A 420 1.65 42.20 16.75
CA GLN A 420 0.95 42.85 15.62
C GLN A 420 1.93 43.50 14.63
N ALA A 421 3.08 43.95 15.12
CA ALA A 421 4.20 44.40 14.29
C ALA A 421 4.79 43.25 13.46
N TYR A 422 5.01 42.08 14.07
CA TYR A 422 5.48 40.88 13.36
C TYR A 422 4.46 40.40 12.31
N ALA A 423 3.16 40.38 12.64
CA ALA A 423 2.11 40.00 11.68
C ALA A 423 2.10 40.91 10.45
N THR A 424 2.23 42.22 10.65
CA THR A 424 2.29 43.21 9.55
C THR A 424 3.58 43.09 8.75
N PHE A 425 4.72 42.89 9.42
CA PHE A 425 6.02 42.64 8.79
C PHE A 425 5.97 41.40 7.91
N ARG A 426 5.52 40.28 8.48
CA ARG A 426 5.35 39.01 7.79
C ARG A 426 4.54 39.17 6.51
N SER A 427 3.36 39.76 6.58
CA SER A 427 2.47 39.89 5.40
C SER A 427 3.12 40.66 4.24
N ARG A 428 4.02 41.63 4.50
CA ARG A 428 4.68 42.42 3.45
C ARG A 428 5.94 41.77 2.91
N ILE A 429 6.69 41.06 3.75
CA ILE A 429 7.90 40.36 3.33
C ILE A 429 7.54 39.05 2.63
N GLU A 430 6.52 38.33 3.11
CA GLU A 430 6.03 37.08 2.51
C GLU A 430 5.57 37.30 1.06
N SER A 431 4.86 38.40 0.76
CA SER A 431 4.51 38.74 -0.64
C SER A 431 5.72 38.94 -1.52
N LEU A 432 6.83 39.50 -1.00
CA LEU A 432 8.06 39.70 -1.78
C LEU A 432 8.89 38.43 -1.98
N ILE A 433 8.63 37.40 -1.16
CA ILE A 433 9.29 36.09 -1.24
C ILE A 433 8.52 35.15 -2.19
N ASP A 434 7.19 35.31 -2.33
CA ASP A 434 6.28 34.28 -2.87
C ASP A 434 5.73 34.55 -4.29
N GLU A 435 6.16 35.59 -5.01
CA GLU A 435 5.61 35.90 -6.35
C GLU A 435 6.15 35.01 -7.50
N SER A 436 5.86 33.70 -7.52
CA SER A 436 5.46 32.99 -8.74
C SER A 436 5.03 31.52 -8.52
N GLU A 437 3.86 31.17 -9.04
CA GLU A 437 3.32 29.79 -9.13
C GLU A 437 4.11 28.87 -10.10
N ASP A 438 4.97 29.45 -10.95
CA ASP A 438 5.59 28.76 -12.09
C ASP A 438 7.05 28.31 -11.87
N CYS A 439 7.70 28.64 -10.75
CA CYS A 439 9.14 28.41 -10.57
C CYS A 439 9.49 27.20 -9.68
N ARG A 440 8.93 26.02 -9.96
CA ARG A 440 9.09 24.80 -9.11
C ARG A 440 10.51 24.20 -9.06
N ARG A 441 11.48 24.71 -9.83
CA ARG A 441 12.86 24.15 -9.91
C ARG A 441 13.99 25.18 -10.02
N ARG A 442 13.71 26.49 -9.91
CA ARG A 442 14.73 27.53 -10.08
C ARG A 442 15.10 28.15 -8.73
N SER A 443 16.31 28.71 -8.68
CA SER A 443 16.89 29.37 -7.50
C SER A 443 15.88 30.27 -6.78
N PRO A 444 15.88 30.31 -5.43
CA PRO A 444 14.90 31.07 -4.66
C PRO A 444 14.73 32.51 -5.18
N GLN A 445 13.48 32.90 -5.46
CA GLN A 445 13.14 34.19 -6.08
C GLN A 445 13.52 35.39 -5.19
N TRP A 446 13.65 35.19 -3.87
CA TRP A 446 14.15 36.19 -2.94
C TRP A 446 15.54 36.71 -3.31
N MET A 447 16.40 35.91 -4.00
CA MET A 447 17.70 36.39 -4.49
C MET A 447 17.58 37.55 -5.50
N GLN A 448 16.49 37.56 -6.27
CA GLN A 448 16.21 38.62 -7.24
C GLN A 448 15.57 39.84 -6.55
N ASN A 449 14.97 39.63 -5.36
CA ASN A 449 14.20 40.61 -4.61
C ASN A 449 14.92 41.12 -3.34
N ILE A 450 16.21 40.82 -3.14
CA ILE A 450 16.98 41.22 -1.93
C ILE A 450 16.85 42.71 -1.64
N ARG A 451 16.98 43.57 -2.67
CA ARG A 451 16.83 45.02 -2.56
C ARG A 451 15.44 45.45 -2.08
N CYS A 452 14.39 44.82 -2.60
CA CYS A 452 13.01 45.11 -2.21
C CYS A 452 12.75 44.69 -0.75
N ILE A 453 13.27 43.52 -0.35
CA ILE A 453 13.18 43.03 1.03
C ILE A 453 13.95 43.96 1.98
N ALA A 454 15.16 44.38 1.61
CA ALA A 454 15.98 45.32 2.38
C ALA A 454 15.27 46.66 2.58
N LEU A 455 14.62 47.17 1.52
CA LEU A 455 13.87 48.42 1.54
C LEU A 455 12.66 48.35 2.47
N GLU A 456 11.88 47.26 2.43
CA GLU A 456 10.78 47.08 3.37
C GLU A 456 11.28 46.94 4.81
N ILE A 457 12.35 46.16 5.07
CA ILE A 457 12.96 46.08 6.41
C ILE A 457 13.38 47.47 6.89
N ALA A 458 13.98 48.28 6.03
CA ALA A 458 14.40 49.64 6.37
C ALA A 458 13.21 50.57 6.64
N HIS A 459 12.13 50.49 5.85
CA HIS A 459 10.89 51.21 6.09
C HIS A 459 10.27 50.85 7.45
N PHE A 460 10.22 49.57 7.80
CA PHE A 460 9.75 49.13 9.11
C PHE A 460 10.65 49.64 10.24
N ALA A 461 11.97 49.63 10.04
CA ALA A 461 12.92 50.15 11.04
C ALA A 461 12.73 51.65 11.25
N CYS A 462 12.65 52.45 10.18
CA CYS A 462 12.42 53.90 10.25
C CYS A 462 11.09 54.25 10.95
N LYS A 463 10.02 53.50 10.68
CA LYS A 463 8.72 53.69 11.34
C LYS A 463 8.80 53.42 12.85
N ALA A 464 9.60 52.44 13.28
CA ALA A 464 9.82 52.15 14.70
C ALA A 464 10.58 53.28 15.45
N TYR A 465 11.34 54.11 14.74
CA TYR A 465 12.03 55.28 15.29
C TYR A 465 11.16 56.54 15.37
N GLY A 466 9.88 56.49 14.98
CA GLY A 466 8.98 57.65 14.97
C GLY A 466 9.33 58.70 13.90
N CYS A 467 10.16 58.32 12.94
CA CYS A 467 10.59 59.16 11.84
C CYS A 467 9.58 59.05 10.67
N GLU A 468 8.89 60.14 10.33
CA GLU A 468 8.19 60.30 9.04
C GLU A 468 9.22 60.54 7.90
N ILE A 469 10.24 59.70 7.82
CA ILE A 469 11.26 59.80 6.78
C ILE A 469 10.73 59.09 5.53
N THR A 470 10.51 59.88 4.47
CA THR A 470 10.17 59.40 3.13
C THR A 470 11.36 58.82 2.35
N MET A 471 12.60 58.98 2.85
CA MET A 471 13.83 58.52 2.18
C MET A 471 14.81 57.82 3.13
N VAL A 472 15.01 56.52 2.95
CA VAL A 472 15.98 55.72 3.71
C VAL A 472 17.42 56.06 3.29
N PRO A 473 18.37 56.30 4.22
CA PRO A 473 19.77 56.53 3.86
C PRO A 473 20.44 55.32 3.20
N ASP A 474 21.19 55.54 2.12
CA ASP A 474 21.90 54.50 1.36
C ASP A 474 22.86 53.65 2.22
N SER A 475 23.46 54.24 3.25
CA SER A 475 24.34 53.52 4.19
C SER A 475 23.60 52.50 5.05
N VAL A 476 22.33 52.75 5.38
CA VAL A 476 21.46 51.81 6.13
C VAL A 476 20.98 50.70 5.20
N MET A 477 20.59 51.05 3.97
CA MET A 477 20.22 50.10 2.93
C MET A 477 21.36 49.13 2.61
N ALA A 478 22.55 49.64 2.30
CA ALA A 478 23.73 48.81 2.00
C ALA A 478 24.11 47.89 3.18
N ARG A 479 23.92 48.34 4.42
CA ARG A 479 24.15 47.51 5.61
C ARG A 479 23.14 46.36 5.70
N ILE A 480 21.86 46.62 5.44
CA ILE A 480 20.81 45.59 5.46
C ILE A 480 21.00 44.60 4.30
N GLU A 481 21.28 45.09 3.10
CA GLU A 481 21.57 44.26 1.91
C GLU A 481 22.73 43.30 2.18
N ASN A 482 23.87 43.81 2.69
CA ASN A 482 25.02 42.98 3.00
C ASN A 482 24.73 41.93 4.09
N GLN A 483 23.91 42.24 5.10
CA GLN A 483 23.47 41.28 6.11
C GLN A 483 22.57 40.20 5.50
N LEU A 484 21.62 40.57 4.64
CA LEU A 484 20.73 39.62 3.97
C LEU A 484 21.52 38.71 3.01
N GLU A 485 22.42 39.26 2.21
CA GLU A 485 23.30 38.49 1.32
C GLU A 485 24.14 37.49 2.10
N THR A 486 24.79 37.92 3.18
CA THR A 486 25.61 37.04 4.02
C THR A 486 24.80 35.90 4.63
N HIS A 487 23.58 36.19 5.11
CA HIS A 487 22.80 35.22 5.86
C HIS A 487 21.91 34.30 5.00
N LEU A 488 21.51 34.75 3.81
CA LEU A 488 20.62 34.00 2.92
C LEU A 488 21.36 33.27 1.79
N LEU A 489 22.49 33.79 1.30
CA LEU A 489 23.26 33.16 0.20
C LEU A 489 24.25 32.10 0.68
N GLY A 490 24.56 32.06 1.97
CA GLY A 490 25.46 31.07 2.58
C GLY A 490 24.83 30.34 3.75
N GLU A 491 25.40 29.18 4.12
CA GLU A 491 25.10 28.48 5.37
C GLU A 491 25.64 29.27 6.57
N SER A 492 25.02 30.40 6.86
CA SER A 492 25.39 31.25 7.98
C SER A 492 24.99 30.63 9.32
N GLU A 493 25.64 31.06 10.41
CA GLU A 493 25.27 30.62 11.77
C GLU A 493 23.80 30.90 12.10
N LEU A 494 23.24 32.02 11.59
CA LEU A 494 21.81 32.32 11.74
C LEU A 494 20.92 31.31 11.02
N PHE A 495 21.28 30.94 9.79
CA PHE A 495 20.54 29.91 9.05
C PHE A 495 20.59 28.57 9.79
N GLN A 496 21.77 28.14 10.24
CA GLN A 496 21.93 26.88 10.99
C GLN A 496 21.17 26.89 12.32
N HIS A 497 21.12 28.04 13.00
CA HIS A 497 20.34 28.22 14.22
C HIS A 497 18.84 28.02 13.96
N PHE A 498 18.26 28.76 13.01
CA PHE A 498 16.85 28.61 12.67
C PHE A 498 16.52 27.25 12.07
N GLN A 499 17.40 26.70 11.23
CA GLN A 499 17.25 25.35 10.70
C GLN A 499 17.15 24.31 11.81
N SER A 500 18.00 24.40 12.84
CA SER A 500 17.99 23.48 13.99
C SER A 500 16.72 23.65 14.83
N LEU A 501 16.32 24.91 15.09
CA LEU A 501 15.08 25.23 15.80
C LEU A 501 13.85 24.68 15.06
N TRP A 502 13.74 24.92 13.76
CA TRP A 502 12.66 24.40 12.93
C TRP A 502 12.71 22.88 12.82
N ARG A 503 13.88 22.25 12.78
CA ARG A 503 14.03 20.79 12.79
C ARG A 503 13.44 20.17 14.05
N GLU A 504 13.80 20.69 15.22
CA GLU A 504 13.31 20.18 16.50
C GLU A 504 11.80 20.34 16.62
N ASN A 505 11.30 21.55 16.35
CA ASN A 505 9.87 21.85 16.45
C ASN A 505 9.03 21.06 15.43
N LEU A 506 9.50 20.95 14.17
CA LEU A 506 8.81 20.20 13.12
C LEU A 506 8.76 18.72 13.47
N MET A 507 9.88 18.15 13.94
CA MET A 507 9.93 16.75 14.34
C MET A 507 9.00 16.46 15.50
N ALA A 508 9.03 17.28 16.57
CA ALA A 508 8.16 17.10 17.73
C ALA A 508 6.67 17.13 17.34
N ALA A 509 6.26 18.14 16.57
CA ALA A 509 4.87 18.27 16.11
C ALA A 509 4.47 17.13 15.16
N THR A 510 5.33 16.78 14.20
CA THR A 510 5.06 15.71 13.22
C THR A 510 4.92 14.36 13.92
N MET A 511 5.76 14.09 14.93
CA MET A 511 5.65 12.85 15.71
C MET A 511 4.32 12.77 16.46
N GLY A 512 3.88 13.87 17.08
CA GLY A 512 2.60 13.93 17.78
C GLY A 512 1.43 13.53 16.88
N PHE A 513 1.35 14.11 15.67
CA PHE A 513 0.32 13.74 14.69
C PHE A 513 0.49 12.32 14.15
N ALA A 514 1.72 11.89 13.85
CA ALA A 514 1.98 10.55 13.31
C ALA A 514 1.60 9.43 14.28
N GLN A 515 1.84 9.60 15.59
CA GLN A 515 1.41 8.65 16.63
C GLN A 515 -0.11 8.51 16.68
N GLN A 516 -0.84 9.64 16.56
CA GLN A 516 -2.30 9.62 16.48
C GLN A 516 -2.77 8.90 15.21
N TYR A 517 -2.23 9.28 14.05
CA TYR A 517 -2.65 8.80 12.73
C TYR A 517 -2.40 7.30 12.52
N LEU A 518 -1.36 6.72 13.13
CA LEU A 518 -1.10 5.29 13.03
C LEU A 518 -2.26 4.42 13.53
N THR A 519 -3.08 4.91 14.45
CA THR A 519 -4.25 4.19 14.98
C THR A 519 -5.54 4.46 14.22
N MET A 520 -5.53 5.41 13.28
CA MET A 520 -6.71 5.89 12.57
C MET A 520 -6.84 5.29 11.16
N SER A 521 -8.06 5.17 10.63
CA SER A 521 -8.26 4.84 9.20
C SER A 521 -7.82 6.01 8.30
N PRO A 522 -7.47 5.77 7.02
CA PRO A 522 -7.15 6.85 6.07
C PRO A 522 -8.25 7.92 6.01
N LEU A 523 -9.51 7.48 6.02
CA LEU A 523 -10.65 8.39 6.08
C LEU A 523 -10.61 9.24 7.34
N ALA A 524 -10.47 8.63 8.53
CA ALA A 524 -10.43 9.35 9.79
C ALA A 524 -9.25 10.35 9.86
N ILE A 525 -8.09 10.01 9.27
CA ILE A 525 -6.96 10.95 9.15
C ILE A 525 -7.38 12.16 8.32
N CYS A 526 -8.01 11.94 7.16
CA CYS A 526 -8.55 13.00 6.31
C CYS A 526 -9.62 13.83 7.04
N GLU A 527 -10.49 13.22 7.84
CA GLU A 527 -11.53 13.94 8.59
C GLU A 527 -10.97 14.75 9.76
N SER A 528 -9.93 14.27 10.44
CA SER A 528 -9.32 14.97 11.58
C SER A 528 -8.72 16.33 11.21
N GLN A 529 -8.34 16.48 9.93
CA GLN A 529 -7.81 17.72 9.39
C GLN A 529 -8.90 18.79 9.20
N ARG A 530 -10.19 18.43 9.34
CA ARG A 530 -11.34 19.35 9.23
C ARG A 530 -11.53 20.23 10.47
N SER A 531 -11.12 19.76 11.64
CA SER A 531 -11.47 20.33 12.95
C SER A 531 -10.44 21.30 13.53
N HIS A 532 -9.37 21.64 12.81
CA HIS A 532 -8.42 22.67 13.25
C HIS A 532 -9.05 24.06 12.99
N PRO A 533 -9.58 24.75 14.02
CA PRO A 533 -10.29 26.00 13.82
C PRO A 533 -9.31 27.11 13.46
N HIS A 534 -9.71 28.00 12.56
CA HIS A 534 -9.03 29.27 12.33
C HIS A 534 -9.13 30.15 13.59
N SER A 535 -8.17 30.03 14.52
CA SER A 535 -8.03 30.95 15.65
C SER A 535 -7.01 32.04 15.28
N PRO A 536 -7.37 33.34 15.34
CA PRO A 536 -6.53 34.45 14.86
C PRO A 536 -5.32 34.79 15.74
N VAL A 537 -5.00 34.03 16.80
CA VAL A 537 -4.06 34.44 17.86
C VAL A 537 -2.67 33.76 17.78
N SER A 538 -2.39 32.91 16.79
CA SER A 538 -1.13 32.14 16.76
C SER A 538 -0.51 32.00 15.36
N GLN A 539 -0.24 33.12 14.67
CA GLN A 539 0.15 33.12 13.25
C GLN A 539 1.55 32.50 12.94
N GLN A 540 2.49 32.42 13.88
CA GLN A 540 3.76 31.68 13.71
C GLN A 540 3.62 30.17 13.95
N HIS A 541 2.85 29.77 14.98
CA HIS A 541 2.63 28.37 15.35
C HIS A 541 1.65 27.66 14.38
N TYR A 542 0.78 28.44 13.71
CA TYR A 542 -0.15 27.92 12.71
C TYR A 542 0.53 27.34 11.46
N GLY A 543 1.70 27.88 11.07
CA GLY A 543 2.46 27.39 9.93
C GLY A 543 3.07 26.01 10.20
N ILE A 544 3.74 25.85 11.35
CA ILE A 544 4.45 24.63 11.68
C ILE A 544 3.50 23.46 11.95
N GLU A 545 2.40 23.68 12.68
CA GLU A 545 1.43 22.63 12.97
C GLU A 545 0.79 22.09 11.68
N ARG A 546 0.45 22.98 10.72
CA ARG A 546 -0.12 22.57 9.44
C ARG A 546 0.88 21.80 8.57
N ILE A 547 2.14 22.24 8.53
CA ILE A 547 3.21 21.54 7.81
C ILE A 547 3.46 20.16 8.44
N ALA A 548 3.56 20.11 9.77
CA ALA A 548 3.76 18.89 10.54
C ALA A 548 2.61 17.89 10.35
N MET A 549 1.36 18.36 10.39
CA MET A 549 0.17 17.56 10.16
C MET A 549 0.16 16.94 8.75
N ARG A 550 0.49 17.73 7.72
CA ARG A 550 0.60 17.25 6.33
C ARG A 550 1.74 16.25 6.15
N LEU A 551 2.91 16.54 6.73
CA LEU A 551 4.07 15.64 6.69
C LEU A 551 3.78 14.32 7.40
N ALA A 552 3.11 14.35 8.55
CA ALA A 552 2.69 13.17 9.28
C ALA A 552 1.69 12.33 8.47
N HIS A 553 0.72 12.97 7.80
CA HIS A 553 -0.23 12.27 6.95
C HIS A 553 0.47 11.56 5.78
N MET A 554 1.34 12.26 5.04
CA MET A 554 2.13 11.66 3.95
C MET A 554 3.01 10.53 4.46
N GLY A 555 3.77 10.74 5.55
CA GLY A 555 4.67 9.74 6.10
C GLY A 555 3.95 8.48 6.61
N VAL A 556 2.79 8.63 7.26
CA VAL A 556 2.00 7.48 7.74
C VAL A 556 1.37 6.70 6.58
N LEU A 557 0.80 7.39 5.58
CA LEU A 557 0.25 6.73 4.40
C LEU A 557 1.36 5.99 3.64
N HIS A 558 2.49 6.64 3.42
CA HIS A 558 3.69 6.05 2.81
C HIS A 558 4.17 4.83 3.58
N TRP A 559 4.27 4.92 4.91
CA TRP A 559 4.70 3.81 5.75
C TRP A 559 3.78 2.60 5.62
N ARG A 560 2.46 2.81 5.62
CA ARG A 560 1.48 1.73 5.47
C ARG A 560 1.54 1.04 4.10
N VAL A 561 1.91 1.77 3.04
CA VAL A 561 2.10 1.20 1.70
C VAL A 561 3.45 0.50 1.59
N TRP A 562 4.54 1.23 1.88
CA TRP A 562 5.90 0.83 1.54
C TRP A 562 6.62 0.02 2.61
N ALA A 563 6.28 0.12 3.90
CA ALA A 563 6.99 -0.65 4.91
C ALA A 563 6.87 -2.17 4.71
N PRO A 564 5.68 -2.74 4.44
CA PRO A 564 5.54 -4.17 4.14
C PRO A 564 6.28 -4.59 2.87
N ILE A 565 6.36 -3.71 1.88
CA ILE A 565 6.96 -3.98 0.57
C ILE A 565 8.50 -3.90 0.67
N LEU A 566 9.03 -2.77 1.16
CA LEU A 566 10.42 -2.38 1.01
C LEU A 566 11.23 -2.36 2.32
N TYR A 567 10.68 -1.78 3.40
CA TYR A 567 11.48 -1.45 4.60
C TYR A 567 11.58 -2.58 5.62
N VAL A 568 10.53 -3.40 5.77
CA VAL A 568 10.52 -4.53 6.71
C VAL A 568 11.31 -5.69 6.12
N ARG A 569 12.31 -6.19 6.86
CA ARG A 569 13.12 -7.33 6.41
C ARG A 569 12.40 -8.65 6.67
N GLU A 570 12.45 -9.57 5.71
CA GLU A 570 11.87 -10.91 5.87
C GLU A 570 12.48 -11.65 7.07
N SER A 571 13.78 -11.49 7.31
CA SER A 571 14.46 -12.08 8.46
C SER A 571 13.91 -11.60 9.81
N GLN A 572 13.40 -10.36 9.90
CA GLN A 572 12.75 -9.87 11.12
C GLN A 572 11.38 -10.54 11.32
N LEU A 573 10.60 -10.69 10.25
CA LEU A 573 9.32 -11.40 10.29
C LEU A 573 9.50 -12.88 10.65
N GLN A 574 10.51 -13.53 10.08
CA GLN A 574 10.85 -14.92 10.41
C GLN A 574 11.29 -15.06 11.88
N LYS A 575 12.02 -14.08 12.44
CA LYS A 575 12.36 -14.04 13.87
C LYS A 575 11.12 -13.93 14.75
N ILE A 576 10.19 -13.01 14.43
CA ILE A 576 8.92 -12.86 15.16
C ILE A 576 8.15 -14.18 15.11
N ALA A 577 8.01 -14.77 13.92
CA ALA A 577 7.31 -16.03 13.73
C ALA A 577 7.94 -17.19 14.52
N GLN A 578 9.27 -17.29 14.53
CA GLN A 578 9.99 -18.30 15.30
C GLN A 578 9.81 -18.12 16.82
N ALA A 579 9.89 -16.87 17.31
CA ALA A 579 9.75 -16.56 18.73
C ALA A 579 8.32 -16.74 19.26
N THR A 580 7.31 -16.63 18.40
CA THR A 580 5.87 -16.74 18.74
C THR A 580 5.24 -18.07 18.32
N GLY A 581 6.04 -18.97 17.73
CA GLY A 581 5.54 -20.22 17.21
C GLY A 581 4.46 -20.03 16.14
N ILE A 582 4.63 -19.10 15.21
CA ILE A 582 3.85 -19.09 13.98
C ILE A 582 4.75 -19.61 12.86
N ARG A 583 4.16 -20.21 11.84
CA ARG A 583 4.96 -20.82 10.77
C ARG A 583 5.76 -19.72 10.04
N SER A 584 7.08 -19.85 10.02
CA SER A 584 7.99 -18.87 9.38
C SER A 584 8.21 -19.09 7.88
N ALA A 585 7.78 -20.21 7.33
CA ALA A 585 7.95 -20.54 5.91
C ALA A 585 6.84 -19.94 5.03
N GLY A 586 7.23 -19.52 3.82
CA GLY A 586 6.36 -19.00 2.78
C GLY A 586 6.81 -17.62 2.27
N PRO A 587 6.17 -17.08 1.23
CA PRO A 587 6.44 -15.73 0.75
C PRO A 587 6.23 -14.67 1.84
N LYS A 588 7.00 -13.58 1.80
CA LYS A 588 6.95 -12.48 2.77
C LYS A 588 5.52 -11.97 3.05
N ALA A 589 4.72 -11.76 2.00
CA ALA A 589 3.34 -11.27 2.15
C ALA A 589 2.44 -12.26 2.93
N ALA A 590 2.54 -13.56 2.61
CA ALA A 590 1.81 -14.60 3.33
C ALA A 590 2.27 -14.73 4.79
N LEU A 591 3.56 -14.47 5.06
CA LEU A 591 4.10 -14.42 6.42
C LEU A 591 3.55 -13.23 7.22
N ILE A 592 3.46 -12.04 6.61
CA ILE A 592 2.88 -10.83 7.24
C ILE A 592 1.42 -11.09 7.63
N SER A 593 0.57 -11.51 6.67
CA SER A 593 -0.85 -11.77 6.93
C SER A 593 -1.06 -12.83 8.02
N ARG A 594 -0.20 -13.87 8.05
CA ARG A 594 -0.22 -14.89 9.08
C ARG A 594 0.14 -14.34 10.45
N LEU A 595 1.18 -13.51 10.53
CA LEU A 595 1.58 -12.83 11.77
C LEU A 595 0.45 -11.93 12.29
N GLU A 596 -0.14 -11.11 11.44
CA GLU A 596 -1.26 -10.23 11.80
C GLU A 596 -2.46 -11.02 12.35
N THR A 597 -2.76 -12.18 11.78
CA THR A 597 -3.90 -13.01 12.18
C THR A 597 -3.63 -13.82 13.44
N GLU A 598 -2.47 -14.47 13.54
CA GLU A 598 -2.15 -15.42 14.62
C GLU A 598 -1.58 -14.76 15.89
N LEU A 599 -0.95 -13.57 15.80
CA LEU A 599 -0.44 -12.86 16.98
C LEU A 599 -1.58 -12.46 17.92
N VAL A 600 -2.72 -12.03 17.36
CA VAL A 600 -3.92 -11.62 18.12
C VAL A 600 -4.62 -12.82 18.79
N GLN A 601 -4.36 -14.04 18.32
CA GLN A 601 -4.87 -15.27 18.91
C GLN A 601 -4.02 -15.70 20.11
N CYS A 602 -4.00 -14.87 21.15
CA CYS A 602 -3.31 -15.18 22.40
C CYS A 602 -4.28 -15.79 23.42
N GLU A 603 -4.01 -17.01 23.88
CA GLU A 603 -4.83 -17.66 24.92
C GLU A 603 -4.39 -17.26 26.34
N TYR A 604 -3.27 -16.53 26.45
CA TYR A 604 -2.70 -15.99 27.68
C TYR A 604 -2.93 -14.46 27.75
N HIS A 605 -3.98 -14.00 28.43
CA HIS A 605 -4.26 -12.56 28.57
C HIS A 605 -3.80 -12.05 29.95
N SER A 606 -2.78 -11.18 29.97
CA SER A 606 -2.53 -10.35 31.17
C SER A 606 -3.50 -9.15 31.14
N VAL A 607 -4.18 -8.86 32.23
CA VAL A 607 -5.06 -7.68 32.33
C VAL A 607 -4.21 -6.40 32.24
N SER A 608 -4.47 -5.55 31.23
CA SER A 608 -3.86 -4.22 31.14
C SER A 608 -4.47 -3.24 32.16
N PRO A 609 -3.68 -2.37 32.82
CA PRO A 609 -4.22 -1.31 33.66
C PRO A 609 -4.69 -0.13 32.80
N LYS A 610 -6.02 0.04 32.71
CA LYS A 610 -6.76 1.26 32.34
C LYS A 610 -6.56 1.84 30.93
N SER A 611 -7.54 1.62 30.06
CA SER A 611 -8.05 2.67 29.16
C SER A 611 -9.58 2.66 29.20
N LYS A 612 -10.18 3.83 29.43
CA LYS A 612 -11.63 4.02 29.56
C LYS A 612 -12.24 4.37 28.20
N THR A 613 -12.56 3.41 27.34
CA THR A 613 -13.62 3.61 26.32
C THR A 613 -14.09 2.30 25.65
N GLN A 614 -15.42 2.12 25.64
CA GLN A 614 -16.28 1.29 24.78
C GLN A 614 -16.03 -0.24 24.73
N GLN A 615 -16.81 -1.04 25.46
CA GLN A 615 -18.13 -1.63 25.13
C GLN A 615 -18.08 -2.86 24.20
N GLN A 616 -18.55 -3.99 24.76
CA GLN A 616 -18.96 -5.25 24.13
C GLN A 616 -17.88 -6.16 23.50
N GLN A 617 -16.92 -6.59 24.32
CA GLN A 617 -16.40 -7.96 24.20
C GLN A 617 -16.56 -8.67 25.55
N ARG A 618 -17.14 -9.87 25.52
CA ARG A 618 -17.41 -10.70 26.71
C ARG A 618 -16.13 -10.85 27.54
N LYS A 619 -16.06 -10.16 28.69
CA LYS A 619 -15.01 -10.35 29.71
C LYS A 619 -15.03 -11.81 30.19
N LYS A 620 -14.19 -12.67 29.61
CA LYS A 620 -13.83 -13.95 30.23
C LYS A 620 -12.82 -13.66 31.33
N GLN A 621 -13.11 -14.09 32.57
CA GLN A 621 -12.13 -14.02 33.66
C GLN A 621 -10.88 -14.84 33.31
N PRO A 622 -9.70 -14.46 33.80
CA PRO A 622 -8.48 -15.21 33.53
C PRO A 622 -8.58 -16.58 34.22
N GLN A 623 -8.53 -17.65 33.42
CA GLN A 623 -8.62 -19.03 33.89
C GLN A 623 -7.21 -19.61 34.02
N ASN A 624 -6.98 -20.41 35.07
CA ASN A 624 -5.75 -21.19 35.20
C ASN A 624 -5.60 -22.12 33.98
N LEU A 625 -4.42 -22.17 33.36
CA LEU A 625 -4.19 -23.09 32.25
C LEU A 625 -3.76 -24.46 32.77
N SER A 626 -4.29 -25.50 32.14
CA SER A 626 -3.91 -26.89 32.35
C SER A 626 -3.59 -27.47 30.97
N ILE A 627 -2.30 -27.71 30.72
CA ILE A 627 -1.75 -28.07 29.41
C ILE A 627 -1.32 -29.53 29.46
N LEU A 628 -1.96 -30.37 28.67
CA LEU A 628 -1.56 -31.76 28.46
C LEU A 628 -0.78 -31.87 27.14
N SER A 629 0.52 -32.11 27.21
CA SER A 629 1.40 -32.25 26.06
C SER A 629 1.74 -33.72 25.82
N ILE A 630 1.43 -34.23 24.63
CA ILE A 630 1.61 -35.63 24.23
C ILE A 630 2.66 -35.68 23.12
N ASP A 631 3.71 -36.46 23.35
CA ASP A 631 4.66 -36.88 22.33
C ASP A 631 4.24 -38.24 21.76
N MET A 632 4.17 -38.32 20.44
CA MET A 632 3.53 -39.41 19.72
C MET A 632 4.48 -40.59 19.53
N GLY A 633 4.04 -41.76 19.99
CA GLY A 633 4.73 -43.03 19.81
C GLY A 633 3.79 -44.21 20.04
N ILE A 634 4.15 -45.39 19.56
CA ILE A 634 3.37 -46.62 19.81
C ILE A 634 3.93 -47.39 21.01
N ARG A 635 5.26 -47.52 21.10
CA ARG A 635 5.95 -48.20 22.20
C ARG A 635 6.55 -47.23 23.23
N ASN A 636 6.46 -45.95 22.96
CA ASN A 636 7.20 -44.90 23.62
C ASN A 636 6.38 -43.60 23.71
N LEU A 637 5.05 -43.72 23.74
CA LEU A 637 4.20 -42.56 23.95
C LEU A 637 4.56 -41.91 25.28
N ALA A 638 4.74 -40.60 25.29
CA ALA A 638 5.04 -39.86 26.51
C ALA A 638 4.10 -38.67 26.64
N PHE A 639 3.80 -38.28 27.87
CA PHE A 639 3.03 -37.07 28.10
C PHE A 639 3.52 -36.31 29.34
N ALA A 640 3.34 -34.99 29.29
CA ALA A 640 3.56 -34.07 30.39
C ALA A 640 2.27 -33.27 30.64
N HIS A 641 1.87 -33.14 31.90
CA HIS A 641 0.77 -32.28 32.32
C HIS A 641 1.32 -31.09 33.11
N LEU A 642 1.09 -29.88 32.60
CA LEU A 642 1.58 -28.62 33.15
C LEU A 642 0.41 -27.78 33.67
N LEU A 643 0.54 -27.27 34.89
CA LEU A 643 -0.39 -26.32 35.50
C LEU A 643 0.23 -24.92 35.50
N VAL A 644 -0.50 -23.95 34.98
CA VAL A 644 -0.08 -22.54 34.90
C VAL A 644 -1.05 -21.68 35.72
N PRO A 645 -0.63 -21.14 36.87
CA PRO A 645 -1.49 -20.32 37.71
C PRO A 645 -1.76 -18.95 37.07
N SER A 646 -3.02 -18.50 37.16
CA SER A 646 -3.47 -17.21 36.64
C SER A 646 -2.92 -16.00 37.41
N SER A 647 -2.34 -16.18 38.59
CA SER A 647 -1.90 -15.12 39.51
C SER A 647 -0.47 -14.60 39.27
N ALA A 648 0.24 -15.09 38.25
CA ALA A 648 1.54 -14.55 37.81
C ALA A 648 1.38 -13.24 36.99
N ILE A 649 0.51 -12.36 37.47
CA ILE A 649 0.14 -11.08 36.87
C ILE A 649 1.30 -10.10 37.11
N GLY A 650 2.00 -9.72 36.05
CA GLY A 650 3.00 -8.64 36.06
C GLY A 650 4.48 -9.05 36.23
N LYS A 651 4.81 -10.35 36.28
CA LYS A 651 6.21 -10.81 36.24
C LYS A 651 6.56 -11.42 34.89
N THR A 652 7.74 -11.08 34.37
CA THR A 652 8.30 -11.50 33.07
C THR A 652 8.55 -13.00 32.94
N CYS A 653 8.32 -13.81 33.98
CA CYS A 653 8.58 -15.24 33.98
C CYS A 653 7.51 -15.99 34.78
N THR A 654 6.62 -16.68 34.07
CA THR A 654 5.65 -17.60 34.66
C THR A 654 6.24 -18.99 34.65
N THR A 655 6.60 -19.52 35.82
CA THR A 655 7.12 -20.89 35.93
C THR A 655 5.95 -21.88 36.01
N PRO A 656 5.72 -22.73 34.99
CA PRO A 656 4.68 -23.76 35.06
C PRO A 656 5.04 -24.83 36.08
N THR A 657 4.03 -25.48 36.65
CA THR A 657 4.20 -26.63 37.56
C THR A 657 3.92 -27.93 36.82
N LEU A 658 4.89 -28.82 36.75
CA LEU A 658 4.75 -30.18 36.27
C LEU A 658 3.95 -31.00 37.28
N ASN A 659 2.76 -31.44 36.87
CA ASN A 659 1.81 -32.20 37.68
C ASN A 659 1.82 -33.70 37.35
N ALA A 660 2.13 -34.06 36.10
CA ALA A 660 2.37 -35.45 35.71
C ALA A 660 3.37 -35.53 34.57
N TRP A 661 4.18 -36.59 34.55
CA TRP A 661 5.17 -36.84 33.51
C TRP A 661 5.43 -38.33 33.42
N ARG A 662 5.05 -38.97 32.32
CA ARG A 662 5.12 -40.44 32.18
C ARG A 662 5.36 -40.85 30.74
N ARG A 663 5.93 -42.05 30.61
CA ARG A 663 6.05 -42.81 29.37
C ARG A 663 5.21 -44.08 29.46
N LEU A 664 4.54 -44.44 28.38
CA LEU A 664 3.62 -45.57 28.26
C LEU A 664 3.81 -46.28 26.91
N ALA A 665 3.68 -47.60 26.86
CA ALA A 665 3.42 -48.28 25.58
C ALA A 665 1.90 -48.37 25.37
N VAL A 666 1.46 -48.17 24.13
CA VAL A 666 0.03 -48.20 23.79
C VAL A 666 -0.58 -49.58 24.06
N SER A 667 0.23 -50.65 23.97
CA SER A 667 -0.16 -52.02 24.32
C SER A 667 -0.55 -52.19 25.79
N ASP A 668 0.07 -51.44 26.70
CA ASP A 668 -0.15 -51.55 28.15
C ASP A 668 -1.55 -51.05 28.55
N LEU A 669 -2.19 -50.25 27.70
CA LEU A 669 -3.53 -49.70 27.92
C LEU A 669 -4.65 -50.75 27.86
N LEU A 670 -4.37 -51.95 27.32
CA LEU A 670 -5.32 -53.07 27.32
C LEU A 670 -5.35 -53.85 28.63
N LEU A 671 -4.42 -53.58 29.56
CA LEU A 671 -4.36 -54.22 30.89
C LEU A 671 -5.18 -53.49 31.96
N LEU A 672 -5.77 -52.34 31.61
CA LEU A 672 -6.69 -51.63 32.50
C LEU A 672 -8.07 -52.30 32.47
N PRO A 673 -8.68 -52.63 33.63
CA PRO A 673 -10.00 -53.24 33.67
C PRO A 673 -11.01 -52.37 32.94
N GLU A 674 -11.83 -52.99 32.09
CA GLU A 674 -12.92 -52.31 31.41
C GLU A 674 -13.87 -51.71 32.45
N LEU A 675 -13.93 -50.37 32.49
CA LEU A 675 -14.89 -49.66 33.32
C LEU A 675 -16.28 -49.83 32.70
N GLY A 676 -16.95 -50.94 33.01
CA GLY A 676 -18.33 -51.15 32.60
C GLY A 676 -18.79 -52.60 32.49
N SER A 677 -18.69 -53.43 33.54
CA SER A 677 -19.76 -54.38 33.86
C SER A 677 -19.56 -55.01 35.26
N THR A 678 -20.51 -54.70 36.15
CA THR A 678 -20.98 -55.52 37.29
C THR A 678 -19.97 -56.12 38.28
N GLY A 679 -19.89 -55.50 39.47
CA GLY A 679 -19.96 -56.17 40.78
C GLY A 679 -18.71 -56.85 41.35
N TRP A 680 -18.46 -56.54 42.63
CA TRP A 680 -17.68 -57.24 43.66
C TRP A 680 -16.34 -56.63 44.11
N THR A 681 -16.39 -56.30 45.41
CA THR A 681 -15.35 -56.23 46.43
C THR A 681 -14.18 -57.19 46.22
N GLU A 682 -12.99 -56.64 45.97
CA GLU A 682 -11.76 -56.78 46.76
C GLU A 682 -10.64 -56.03 46.03
N GLN A 683 -9.85 -55.23 46.76
CA GLN A 683 -8.67 -54.56 46.21
C GLN A 683 -7.50 -55.55 46.13
N PRO A 684 -6.80 -55.68 44.99
CA PRO A 684 -5.44 -56.22 44.98
C PRO A 684 -4.44 -55.08 45.15
N SER A 685 -3.54 -55.24 46.11
CA SER A 685 -2.61 -54.22 46.59
C SER A 685 -1.30 -54.10 45.82
N ASP A 686 -0.98 -54.93 44.82
CA ASP A 686 0.38 -54.94 44.27
C ASP A 686 0.44 -55.05 42.74
N MET A 687 1.10 -54.06 42.13
CA MET A 687 1.32 -53.88 40.68
C MET A 687 2.55 -54.62 40.13
N ASP A 688 3.28 -55.37 40.99
CA ASP A 688 4.50 -56.07 40.60
C ASP A 688 4.24 -57.42 39.92
N ASP A 689 3.11 -58.08 40.18
CA ASP A 689 2.77 -59.41 39.61
C ASP A 689 2.30 -59.37 38.14
N LEU A 690 1.95 -58.19 37.61
CA LEU A 690 1.49 -58.02 36.21
C LEU A 690 2.63 -57.84 35.21
N ASN A 691 3.82 -57.44 35.67
CA ASN A 691 4.98 -57.17 34.82
C ASN A 691 5.71 -58.47 34.40
N GLU A 692 5.58 -59.55 35.19
CA GLU A 692 6.20 -60.84 34.90
C GLU A 692 5.48 -61.63 33.79
N LEU A 693 4.17 -61.41 33.60
CA LEU A 693 3.36 -62.03 32.54
C LEU A 693 3.56 -61.37 31.16
N ALA A 694 3.95 -60.10 31.10
CA ALA A 694 4.23 -59.38 29.85
C ALA A 694 5.55 -59.83 29.20
N CYS A 695 6.52 -60.28 30.00
CA CYS A 695 7.85 -60.69 29.53
C CYS A 695 7.90 -62.06 28.81
N GLN A 696 6.82 -62.86 28.81
CA GLN A 696 6.82 -64.20 28.20
C GLN A 696 6.32 -64.25 26.74
N LYS A 697 5.90 -63.13 26.14
CA LYS A 697 5.35 -63.07 24.77
C LYS A 697 6.30 -62.48 23.70
N GLU A 698 7.59 -62.33 23.96
CA GLU A 698 8.53 -61.73 22.99
C GLU A 698 9.20 -62.72 22.01
N LYS A 699 8.69 -63.94 21.82
CA LYS A 699 9.37 -64.92 20.95
C LYS A 699 8.74 -65.29 19.61
N ASP A 700 7.54 -64.84 19.29
CA ASP A 700 7.05 -64.99 17.91
C ASP A 700 5.86 -64.07 17.66
N GLY A 701 6.04 -63.05 16.82
CA GLY A 701 4.94 -62.16 16.47
C GLY A 701 5.44 -60.85 15.88
N LYS A 702 5.45 -60.76 14.55
CA LYS A 702 5.37 -59.47 13.87
C LYS A 702 4.14 -58.76 14.45
N ASP A 703 4.33 -57.67 15.20
CA ASP A 703 3.23 -56.80 15.66
C ASP A 703 2.32 -56.48 14.47
N MET A 704 1.18 -57.18 14.35
CA MET A 704 0.21 -56.93 13.30
C MET A 704 -0.52 -55.63 13.64
N PHE A 705 -0.29 -54.60 12.84
CA PHE A 705 -0.97 -53.33 13.00
C PHE A 705 -2.40 -53.44 12.47
N HIS A 706 -3.38 -53.58 13.37
CA HIS A 706 -4.80 -53.59 13.02
C HIS A 706 -5.50 -52.35 13.60
N PRO A 707 -6.27 -51.57 12.81
CA PRO A 707 -6.87 -50.32 13.30
C PRO A 707 -7.82 -50.46 14.50
N SER A 708 -8.55 -51.58 14.60
CA SER A 708 -9.59 -51.76 15.64
C SER A 708 -9.03 -51.75 17.09
N PRO A 709 -7.99 -52.53 17.44
CA PRO A 709 -7.33 -52.42 18.76
C PRO A 709 -6.83 -51.01 19.09
N TYR A 710 -6.19 -50.35 18.11
CA TYR A 710 -5.66 -49.00 18.28
C TYR A 710 -6.76 -47.95 18.49
N ALA A 711 -7.93 -48.11 17.87
CA ALA A 711 -9.06 -47.23 18.11
C ALA A 711 -9.58 -47.33 19.56
N LYS A 712 -9.67 -48.56 20.11
CA LYS A 712 -10.01 -48.78 21.52
C LYS A 712 -8.96 -48.17 22.45
N GLN A 713 -7.68 -48.40 22.18
CA GLN A 713 -6.57 -47.85 22.96
C GLN A 713 -6.55 -46.30 22.92
N ALA A 714 -6.79 -45.69 21.76
CA ALA A 714 -6.90 -44.25 21.60
C ALA A 714 -8.05 -43.67 22.43
N TYR A 715 -9.21 -44.34 22.42
CA TYR A 715 -10.37 -43.94 23.23
C TYR A 715 -10.04 -43.98 24.73
N VAL A 716 -9.56 -45.13 25.23
CA VAL A 716 -9.22 -45.32 26.65
C VAL A 716 -8.15 -44.33 27.10
N LEU A 717 -7.10 -44.11 26.30
CA LEU A 717 -6.05 -43.16 26.61
C LEU A 717 -6.62 -41.75 26.80
N ILE A 718 -7.37 -41.26 25.81
CA ILE A 718 -7.89 -39.90 25.83
C ILE A 718 -8.92 -39.72 26.95
N THR A 719 -9.88 -40.63 27.12
CA THR A 719 -10.88 -40.49 28.19
C THR A 719 -10.24 -40.48 29.56
N THR A 720 -9.29 -41.40 29.82
CA THR A 720 -8.55 -41.45 31.09
C THR A 720 -7.76 -40.17 31.36
N LEU A 721 -7.04 -39.64 30.36
CA LEU A 721 -6.28 -38.40 30.51
C LEU A 721 -7.19 -37.18 30.73
N LEU A 722 -8.32 -37.11 30.01
CA LEU A 722 -9.28 -36.02 30.16
C LEU A 722 -10.00 -36.05 31.52
N GLU A 723 -10.37 -37.23 32.00
CA GLU A 723 -11.01 -37.41 33.31
C GLU A 723 -10.06 -37.10 34.46
N LYS A 724 -8.82 -37.61 34.38
CA LYS A 724 -7.83 -37.46 35.45
C LYS A 724 -7.26 -36.05 35.57
N TYR A 725 -6.93 -35.42 34.44
CA TYR A 725 -6.19 -34.16 34.44
C TYR A 725 -7.04 -32.94 34.09
N GLN A 726 -8.24 -33.13 33.52
CA GLN A 726 -9.16 -32.06 33.11
C GLN A 726 -8.45 -30.91 32.36
N PRO A 727 -7.70 -31.21 31.29
CA PRO A 727 -6.91 -30.19 30.61
C PRO A 727 -7.78 -29.12 29.96
N THR A 728 -7.27 -27.90 29.93
CA THR A 728 -7.83 -26.83 29.10
C THR A 728 -7.29 -26.91 27.67
N HIS A 729 -6.05 -27.38 27.51
CA HIS A 729 -5.38 -27.54 26.21
C HIS A 729 -4.73 -28.92 26.09
N VAL A 730 -4.87 -29.55 24.92
CA VAL A 730 -4.19 -30.80 24.56
C VAL A 730 -3.29 -30.52 23.36
N LEU A 731 -1.98 -30.67 23.55
CA LEU A 731 -0.97 -30.53 22.51
C LEU A 731 -0.54 -31.91 22.04
N ILE A 732 -0.56 -32.15 20.73
CA ILE A 732 -0.18 -33.43 20.13
C ILE A 732 0.97 -33.19 19.17
N GLU A 733 2.10 -33.89 19.35
CA GLU A 733 3.20 -33.89 18.37
C GLU A 733 2.66 -34.36 17.00
N ARG A 734 2.89 -33.57 15.94
CA ARG A 734 2.54 -33.97 14.58
C ARG A 734 3.55 -34.94 14.00
N GLN A 735 3.08 -36.09 13.50
CA GLN A 735 3.94 -37.06 12.84
C GLN A 735 4.58 -36.48 11.57
N ARG A 736 5.89 -36.67 11.45
CA ARG A 736 6.69 -36.22 10.29
C ARG A 736 6.71 -37.29 9.21
N PHE A 737 6.41 -36.92 7.96
CA PHE A 737 6.62 -37.80 6.81
C PHE A 737 8.12 -37.90 6.49
N ARG A 738 8.63 -39.13 6.32
CA ARG A 738 10.05 -39.39 6.06
C ARG A 738 10.17 -40.13 4.71
N SER A 739 10.63 -39.43 3.67
CA SER A 739 10.81 -39.99 2.32
C SER A 739 12.15 -40.73 2.12
N GLY A 740 13.14 -40.52 3.01
CA GLY A 740 14.51 -41.04 2.87
C GLY A 740 14.89 -42.20 3.81
N GLY A 741 13.99 -43.16 4.06
CA GLY A 741 14.25 -44.29 4.96
C GLY A 741 13.82 -45.64 4.35
N GLY A 742 14.37 -46.75 4.88
CA GLY A 742 13.93 -48.10 4.51
C GLY A 742 12.45 -48.36 4.87
N SER A 743 11.89 -49.46 4.36
CA SER A 743 10.45 -49.81 4.51
C SER A 743 9.96 -49.76 5.96
N ALA A 744 10.79 -50.17 6.93
CA ALA A 744 10.46 -50.11 8.36
C ALA A 744 10.18 -48.68 8.87
N VAL A 745 10.84 -47.66 8.32
CA VAL A 745 10.62 -46.25 8.70
C VAL A 745 9.29 -45.75 8.15
N GLN A 746 8.94 -46.14 6.93
CA GLN A 746 7.65 -45.80 6.31
C GLN A 746 6.51 -46.48 7.06
N GLU A 747 6.66 -47.77 7.35
CA GLU A 747 5.69 -48.53 8.14
C GLU A 747 5.47 -47.89 9.51
N TRP A 748 6.54 -47.56 10.24
CA TRP A 748 6.41 -46.90 11.55
C TRP A 748 5.73 -45.52 11.44
N THR A 749 6.06 -44.75 10.41
CA THR A 749 5.45 -43.43 10.13
C THR A 749 3.94 -43.57 9.91
N LEU A 750 3.51 -44.59 9.16
CA LEU A 750 2.09 -44.87 8.94
C LEU A 750 1.38 -45.29 10.22
N ARG A 751 1.97 -46.24 10.98
CA ARG A 751 1.36 -46.72 12.22
C ARG A 751 1.13 -45.59 13.23
N VAL A 752 2.14 -44.75 13.45
CA VAL A 752 2.04 -43.60 14.37
C VAL A 752 1.06 -42.56 13.82
N GLY A 753 1.09 -42.26 12.53
CA GLY A 753 0.18 -41.29 11.90
C GLY A 753 -1.29 -41.74 11.93
N VAL A 754 -1.57 -43.03 11.78
CA VAL A 754 -2.93 -43.58 11.95
C VAL A 754 -3.40 -43.43 13.40
N PHE A 755 -2.53 -43.72 14.37
CA PHE A 755 -2.86 -43.53 15.78
C PHE A 755 -3.06 -42.05 16.15
N GLU A 756 -2.24 -41.14 15.63
CA GLU A 756 -2.44 -39.68 15.73
C GLU A 756 -3.86 -39.30 15.24
N GLY A 757 -4.25 -39.79 14.06
CA GLY A 757 -5.58 -39.57 13.50
C GLY A 757 -6.71 -40.10 14.38
N MET A 758 -6.53 -41.25 15.03
CA MET A 758 -7.50 -41.81 15.98
C MET A 758 -7.66 -40.92 17.21
N LEU A 759 -6.56 -40.38 17.77
CA LEU A 759 -6.63 -39.46 18.92
C LEU A 759 -7.40 -38.19 18.56
N TYR A 760 -7.14 -37.60 17.39
CA TYR A 760 -7.90 -36.44 16.90
C TYR A 760 -9.40 -36.77 16.71
N ALA A 761 -9.72 -37.93 16.14
CA ALA A 761 -11.10 -38.36 15.93
C ALA A 761 -11.86 -38.53 17.25
N VAL A 762 -11.25 -39.18 18.24
CA VAL A 762 -11.82 -39.35 19.58
C VAL A 762 -12.04 -37.98 20.25
N LEU A 763 -11.01 -37.13 20.28
CA LEU A 763 -11.11 -35.80 20.88
C LEU A 763 -12.20 -34.93 20.22
N TYR A 764 -12.32 -34.99 18.90
CA TYR A 764 -13.34 -34.27 18.15
C TYR A 764 -14.75 -34.80 18.46
N ALA A 765 -14.93 -36.12 18.47
CA ALA A 765 -16.20 -36.76 18.80
C ALA A 765 -16.66 -36.39 20.22
N LEU A 766 -15.79 -36.56 21.22
CA LEU A 766 -16.08 -36.22 22.62
C LEU A 766 -16.45 -34.74 22.79
N ARG A 767 -15.77 -33.83 22.06
CA ARG A 767 -16.10 -32.40 22.06
C ARG A 767 -17.51 -32.14 21.50
N ARG A 768 -17.89 -32.81 20.42
CA ARG A 768 -19.22 -32.67 19.78
C ARG A 768 -20.33 -33.22 20.68
N GLU A 769 -20.10 -34.37 21.32
CA GLU A 769 -21.07 -35.00 22.22
C GLU A 769 -21.34 -34.14 23.46
N ARG A 770 -20.30 -33.62 24.12
CA ARG A 770 -20.46 -32.68 25.26
C ARG A 770 -21.20 -31.40 24.87
N GLY A 771 -21.03 -30.92 23.64
CA GLY A 771 -21.75 -29.75 23.11
C GLY A 771 -23.24 -29.97 22.87
N ARG A 772 -23.66 -31.20 22.48
CA ARG A 772 -25.07 -31.55 22.27
C ARG A 772 -25.83 -31.65 23.59
N SER A 773 -25.23 -32.22 24.63
CA SER A 773 -25.84 -32.33 25.97
C SER A 773 -26.07 -30.97 26.66
N SER A 774 -25.37 -29.93 26.22
CA SER A 774 -25.48 -28.56 26.75
C SER A 774 -26.55 -27.71 26.04
N SER A 775 -27.06 -28.15 24.88
CA SER A 775 -28.05 -27.42 24.08
C SER A 775 -29.47 -27.98 24.19
N SER A 776 -29.65 -29.16 24.79
CA SER A 776 -30.96 -29.81 24.99
C SER A 776 -31.58 -29.60 26.38
N SER A 777 -30.94 -28.83 27.28
CA SER A 777 -31.36 -28.65 28.68
C SER A 777 -31.65 -27.19 29.05
N SER A 778 -32.34 -26.45 28.18
CA SER A 778 -32.91 -25.13 28.48
C SER A 778 -34.26 -25.20 29.20
N SER A 779 -34.39 -26.08 30.21
CA SER A 779 -35.42 -25.92 31.24
C SER A 779 -35.08 -26.72 32.50
N SER A 780 -35.04 -25.98 33.62
CA SER A 780 -35.11 -26.42 35.03
C SER A 780 -33.84 -26.87 35.77
N SER A 781 -33.64 -26.14 36.88
CA SER A 781 -33.00 -26.49 38.16
C SER A 781 -31.47 -26.61 38.28
N SER A 782 -30.98 -25.69 39.11
CA SER A 782 -29.73 -25.63 39.86
C SER A 782 -29.31 -26.94 40.54
N SER A 783 -28.25 -27.56 40.03
CA SER A 783 -27.30 -28.35 40.83
C SER A 783 -25.92 -28.25 40.20
N SER A 784 -24.97 -27.73 40.97
CA SER A 784 -23.60 -27.40 40.61
C SER A 784 -22.71 -28.62 40.38
N SER A 785 -22.88 -29.31 39.25
CA SER A 785 -21.84 -30.19 38.70
C SER A 785 -21.14 -29.44 37.57
N SER A 786 -19.90 -29.03 37.83
CA SER A 786 -19.00 -28.32 36.91
C SER A 786 -18.73 -29.12 35.63
N GLY A 787 -19.62 -29.04 34.65
CA GLY A 787 -19.40 -29.54 33.30
C GLY A 787 -18.32 -28.71 32.61
N GLY A 788 -17.06 -29.12 32.75
CA GLY A 788 -15.92 -28.44 32.12
C GLY A 788 -16.05 -28.38 30.61
N SER A 789 -15.80 -27.20 30.02
CA SER A 789 -15.73 -27.03 28.56
C SER A 789 -14.70 -27.97 27.96
N ALA A 790 -14.99 -28.57 26.80
CA ALA A 790 -14.03 -29.43 26.11
C ALA A 790 -12.70 -28.69 25.82
N PRO A 791 -11.55 -29.36 25.93
CA PRO A 791 -10.25 -28.74 25.71
C PRO A 791 -10.04 -28.26 24.28
N VAL A 792 -9.18 -27.25 24.13
CA VAL A 792 -8.62 -26.85 22.83
C VAL A 792 -7.56 -27.89 22.44
N VAL A 793 -7.62 -28.40 21.21
CA VAL A 793 -6.70 -29.43 20.71
C VAL A 793 -5.83 -28.85 19.60
N LEU A 794 -4.52 -28.94 19.75
CA LEU A 794 -3.55 -28.32 18.85
C LEU A 794 -2.45 -29.30 18.44
N GLY A 795 -2.16 -29.36 17.15
CA GLY A 795 -1.02 -30.10 16.62
C GLY A 795 0.24 -29.24 16.64
N VAL A 796 1.33 -29.76 17.20
CA VAL A 796 2.62 -29.06 17.28
C VAL A 796 3.61 -29.69 16.32
N GLU A 797 4.22 -28.89 15.43
CA GLU A 797 5.27 -29.38 14.53
C GLU A 797 6.60 -29.47 15.29
N PRO A 798 7.24 -30.64 15.38
CA PRO A 798 8.45 -30.80 16.19
C PRO A 798 9.63 -29.96 15.70
N GLN A 799 9.74 -29.72 14.39
CA GLN A 799 10.78 -28.86 13.83
C GLN A 799 10.70 -27.42 14.36
N ARG A 800 9.50 -26.94 14.70
CA ARG A 800 9.34 -25.60 15.29
C ARG A 800 9.84 -25.56 16.72
N VAL A 801 9.57 -26.60 17.51
CA VAL A 801 10.09 -26.75 18.86
C VAL A 801 11.62 -26.82 18.83
N VAL A 802 12.19 -27.68 17.98
CA VAL A 802 13.65 -27.79 17.82
C VAL A 802 14.30 -26.47 17.41
N ARG A 803 13.72 -25.74 16.45
CA ARG A 803 14.24 -24.41 16.05
C ARG A 803 14.14 -23.37 17.15
N TYR A 804 13.16 -23.46 18.05
CA TYR A 804 13.04 -22.52 19.17
C TYR A 804 14.15 -22.71 20.21
N TRP A 805 14.60 -23.96 20.42
CA TRP A 805 15.69 -24.28 21.35
C TRP A 805 17.09 -24.31 20.73
N GLY A 806 17.19 -24.48 19.41
CA GLY A 806 18.47 -24.47 18.67
C GLY A 806 19.02 -23.06 18.43
N ASP A 807 20.34 -22.93 18.35
CA ASP A 807 21.04 -21.67 18.05
C ASP A 807 20.42 -20.95 16.84
N GLY A 808 20.14 -19.66 17.03
CA GLY A 808 19.48 -18.82 16.06
C GLY A 808 20.31 -18.59 14.78
N LEU A 809 19.54 -18.28 13.73
CA LEU A 809 19.95 -17.67 12.45
C LEU A 809 20.66 -18.60 11.47
N GLY A 810 19.91 -18.98 10.43
CA GLY A 810 20.46 -19.53 9.21
C GLY A 810 21.46 -18.56 8.59
N VAL A 811 22.73 -18.79 8.88
CA VAL A 811 23.80 -18.60 7.90
C VAL A 811 23.89 -19.93 7.18
N GLU A 812 23.64 -19.92 5.86
CA GLU A 812 23.91 -21.08 5.01
C GLU A 812 25.38 -21.51 5.23
N LYS A 813 25.58 -22.63 5.92
CA LYS A 813 26.89 -23.27 5.96
C LYS A 813 26.98 -24.22 4.80
N GLU A 814 27.80 -23.85 3.82
CA GLU A 814 28.36 -24.77 2.85
C GLU A 814 28.88 -26.03 3.55
N LYS A 815 28.65 -27.16 2.88
CA LYS A 815 29.04 -28.49 3.36
C LYS A 815 30.55 -28.64 3.34
N GLU A 816 31.20 -28.52 4.50
CA GLU A 816 32.53 -29.08 4.71
C GLU A 816 32.52 -30.27 5.68
N LYS A 817 33.31 -31.27 5.29
CA LYS A 817 33.37 -32.62 5.85
C LYS A 817 33.94 -32.62 7.28
N LYS A 818 33.33 -33.49 8.10
CA LYS A 818 33.84 -34.14 9.33
C LYS A 818 35.24 -33.74 9.79
N GLY A 819 35.28 -32.97 10.88
CA GLY A 819 36.42 -32.84 11.78
C GLY A 819 35.92 -32.68 13.21
N ARG A 820 36.35 -33.56 14.10
CA ARG A 820 35.95 -33.66 15.50
C ARG A 820 36.78 -32.66 16.32
N SER A 821 36.18 -31.55 16.77
CA SER A 821 36.68 -30.80 17.93
C SER A 821 35.61 -29.91 18.56
N SER A 822 35.78 -29.77 19.87
CA SER A 822 34.96 -29.11 20.88
C SER A 822 34.81 -27.60 20.67
N ALA A 823 33.79 -27.04 21.32
CA ALA A 823 33.53 -25.62 21.63
C ALA A 823 32.90 -24.75 20.53
N ARG A 824 31.57 -24.65 20.57
CA ARG A 824 30.84 -23.38 20.46
C ARG A 824 29.70 -23.39 21.50
N GLU A 825 29.89 -22.65 22.59
CA GLU A 825 28.82 -22.32 23.53
C GLU A 825 27.87 -21.33 22.87
N GLY A 826 26.81 -21.86 22.26
CA GLY A 826 25.58 -21.11 22.04
C GLY A 826 24.91 -20.82 23.38
N LYS A 827 24.25 -19.66 23.50
CA LYS A 827 23.50 -19.22 24.68
C LYS A 827 22.28 -20.17 24.85
N LYS A 828 22.47 -21.31 25.53
CA LYS A 828 21.40 -22.31 25.74
C LYS A 828 20.32 -21.70 26.62
N ARG A 829 19.06 -21.80 26.18
CA ARG A 829 17.89 -21.41 26.98
C ARG A 829 17.69 -22.43 28.10
N ASP A 830 17.52 -21.95 29.33
CA ASP A 830 17.25 -22.80 30.50
C ASP A 830 15.75 -23.10 30.64
N VAL A 831 15.43 -24.37 30.89
CA VAL A 831 14.05 -24.82 31.15
C VAL A 831 13.71 -24.58 32.62
N LYS A 832 12.78 -23.67 32.91
CA LYS A 832 12.31 -23.36 34.28
C LYS A 832 10.93 -23.95 34.55
N VAL A 833 10.88 -25.09 35.24
CA VAL A 833 9.63 -25.80 35.58
C VAL A 833 9.66 -26.18 37.07
N ALA A 834 8.59 -25.87 37.80
CA ALA A 834 8.39 -26.33 39.17
C ALA A 834 7.81 -27.76 39.16
N VAL A 835 8.09 -28.57 40.17
CA VAL A 835 7.54 -29.94 40.28
C VAL A 835 6.54 -29.97 41.43
N SER A 836 5.33 -30.51 41.19
CA SER A 836 4.32 -30.67 42.25
C SER A 836 4.78 -31.68 43.32
N GLY A 837 4.21 -31.59 44.53
CA GLY A 837 4.59 -32.38 45.73
C GLY A 837 4.62 -33.92 45.60
N GLU A 838 5.02 -34.58 46.68
CA GLU A 838 5.52 -35.97 46.77
C GLU A 838 4.63 -37.08 46.17
N GLY A 839 5.26 -38.05 45.50
CA GLY A 839 4.62 -39.22 44.89
C GLY A 839 5.41 -39.79 43.70
N GLU A 840 4.72 -40.55 42.83
CA GLU A 840 5.29 -41.19 41.63
C GLU A 840 6.05 -40.20 40.71
N LEU A 841 5.59 -38.95 40.60
CA LEU A 841 6.24 -37.94 39.76
C LEU A 841 7.71 -37.67 40.17
N ARG A 842 8.00 -37.61 41.49
CA ARG A 842 9.39 -37.42 41.96
C ARG A 842 10.27 -38.58 41.56
N GLN A 843 9.76 -39.81 41.61
CA GLN A 843 10.52 -40.99 41.20
C GLN A 843 10.91 -40.92 39.71
N TRP A 844 9.97 -40.51 38.85
CA TRP A 844 10.25 -40.29 37.42
C TRP A 844 11.27 -39.17 37.19
N VAL A 845 11.14 -38.03 37.89
CA VAL A 845 12.08 -36.90 37.79
C VAL A 845 13.47 -37.27 38.29
N GLU A 846 13.58 -37.93 39.43
CA GLU A 846 14.84 -38.40 40.00
C GLU A 846 15.52 -39.44 39.11
N ALA A 847 14.75 -40.41 38.60
CA ALA A 847 15.26 -41.40 37.65
C ALA A 847 15.77 -40.74 36.36
N TYR A 848 15.03 -39.76 35.83
CA TYR A 848 15.44 -38.99 34.66
C TYR A 848 16.74 -38.22 34.93
N LEU A 849 16.82 -37.48 36.05
CA LEU A 849 18.00 -36.70 36.42
C LEU A 849 19.22 -37.58 36.70
N ALA A 850 19.04 -38.75 37.33
CA ALA A 850 20.12 -39.70 37.58
C ALA A 850 20.69 -40.24 36.26
N LYS A 851 19.81 -40.61 35.32
CA LYS A 851 20.20 -41.09 33.99
C LYS A 851 20.81 -39.98 33.13
N TRP A 852 20.29 -38.75 33.21
CA TRP A 852 20.84 -37.57 32.54
C TRP A 852 22.24 -37.21 33.05
N LYS A 853 22.48 -37.30 34.37
CA LYS A 853 23.80 -37.07 35.00
C LYS A 853 24.80 -38.21 34.76
N GLY A 854 24.42 -39.26 34.05
CA GLY A 854 25.30 -40.39 33.74
C GLY A 854 25.67 -41.24 34.97
N GLN A 855 24.87 -41.22 36.03
CA GLN A 855 25.11 -42.07 37.20
C GLN A 855 24.99 -43.54 36.78
N LYS A 856 26.10 -44.29 36.85
CA LYS A 856 26.14 -45.71 36.51
C LYS A 856 25.30 -46.50 37.51
N ARG A 857 24.36 -47.31 37.00
CA ARG A 857 23.61 -48.30 37.78
C ARG A 857 24.58 -49.19 38.56
N ARG A 858 24.38 -49.31 39.88
CA ARG A 858 24.95 -50.42 40.65
C ARG A 858 24.14 -51.67 40.26
N ARG A 859 24.81 -52.68 39.68
CA ARG A 859 24.18 -53.98 39.37
C ARG A 859 23.66 -54.58 40.68
N GLY A 860 22.34 -54.79 40.78
CA GLY A 860 21.70 -55.48 41.92
C GLY A 860 20.58 -54.74 42.66
N GLN A 861 20.24 -53.49 42.30
CA GLN A 861 19.08 -52.81 42.88
C GLN A 861 17.78 -53.22 42.16
N VAL A 862 16.96 -54.03 42.83
CA VAL A 862 15.56 -54.32 42.45
C VAL A 862 14.70 -53.14 42.91
N GLY A 863 13.80 -52.64 42.03
CA GLY A 863 12.88 -51.53 42.33
C GLY A 863 13.16 -50.18 41.63
N VAL A 864 14.10 -50.09 40.68
CA VAL A 864 14.36 -48.85 39.93
C VAL A 864 13.53 -48.79 38.65
N LEU A 865 12.59 -47.84 38.60
CA LEU A 865 11.74 -47.51 37.44
C LEU A 865 12.52 -47.50 36.11
N ASP A 866 12.05 -48.26 35.12
CA ASP A 866 12.58 -48.19 33.75
C ASP A 866 11.92 -47.06 32.97
N ILE A 867 12.65 -45.95 32.83
CA ILE A 867 12.17 -44.76 32.13
C ILE A 867 12.41 -44.81 30.60
N GLY A 868 13.02 -45.89 30.08
CA GLY A 868 13.31 -46.01 28.65
C GLY A 868 14.29 -44.94 28.15
N LYS A 869 14.21 -44.55 26.87
CA LYS A 869 15.00 -43.44 26.33
C LYS A 869 14.54 -42.08 26.89
N LEU A 870 15.49 -41.17 27.06
CA LEU A 870 15.29 -39.85 27.68
C LEU A 870 14.61 -38.83 26.75
N ASP A 871 14.79 -38.99 25.43
CA ASP A 871 14.27 -38.09 24.40
C ASP A 871 12.74 -37.99 24.45
N ASP A 872 12.03 -39.12 24.52
CA ASP A 872 10.55 -39.12 24.53
C ASP A 872 9.96 -38.28 25.70
N LEU A 873 10.55 -38.43 26.90
CA LEU A 873 10.15 -37.67 28.08
C LEU A 873 10.53 -36.19 27.97
N ALA A 874 11.72 -35.90 27.43
CA ALA A 874 12.16 -34.52 27.22
C ALA A 874 11.28 -33.80 26.18
N ASP A 875 10.93 -34.47 25.08
CA ASP A 875 10.21 -33.89 23.95
C ASP A 875 8.78 -33.49 24.34
N CYS A 876 8.03 -34.35 25.04
CA CYS A 876 6.69 -33.98 25.53
C CYS A 876 6.72 -32.80 26.52
N LEU A 877 7.74 -32.71 27.39
CA LEU A 877 7.89 -31.59 28.33
C LEU A 877 8.28 -30.30 27.60
N LEU A 878 9.30 -30.36 26.73
CA LEU A 878 9.77 -29.22 25.95
C LEU A 878 8.67 -28.69 25.05
N GLN A 879 7.88 -29.56 24.41
CA GLN A 879 6.72 -29.15 23.60
C GLN A 879 5.75 -28.28 24.41
N GLY A 880 5.38 -28.73 25.62
CA GLY A 880 4.44 -28.00 26.50
C GLY A 880 4.98 -26.65 26.96
N VAL A 881 6.24 -26.61 27.41
CA VAL A 881 6.90 -25.37 27.84
C VAL A 881 7.07 -24.39 26.68
N THR A 882 7.48 -24.89 25.51
CA THR A 882 7.67 -24.05 24.31
C THR A 882 6.37 -23.41 23.86
N TRP A 883 5.27 -24.16 23.87
CA TRP A 883 3.97 -23.63 23.51
C TRP A 883 3.53 -22.52 24.47
N LEU A 884 3.77 -22.69 25.77
CA LEU A 884 3.51 -21.66 26.77
C LEU A 884 4.36 -20.40 26.51
N ASP A 885 5.67 -20.56 26.29
CA ASP A 885 6.57 -19.46 25.97
C ASP A 885 6.13 -18.70 24.70
N TRP A 886 5.71 -19.42 23.66
CA TRP A 886 5.19 -18.82 22.43
C TRP A 886 4.00 -17.91 22.70
N HIS A 887 3.05 -18.33 23.53
CA HIS A 887 1.88 -17.51 23.89
C HIS A 887 2.24 -16.33 24.80
N ILE A 888 3.17 -16.52 25.74
CA ILE A 888 3.71 -15.40 26.54
C ILE A 888 4.40 -14.37 25.63
N MET A 889 5.16 -14.84 24.64
CA MET A 889 5.81 -13.95 23.67
C MET A 889 4.79 -13.24 22.77
N ARG A 890 3.70 -13.90 22.36
CA ARG A 890 2.59 -13.23 21.64
C ARG A 890 2.00 -12.10 22.47
N ASP A 891 1.64 -12.36 23.73
CA ASP A 891 1.13 -11.34 24.65
C ASP A 891 2.13 -10.19 24.85
N ARG A 892 3.43 -10.51 25.04
CA ARG A 892 4.49 -9.49 25.14
C ARG A 892 4.60 -8.65 23.87
N ILE A 893 4.60 -9.27 22.69
CA ILE A 893 4.64 -8.53 21.42
C ILE A 893 3.37 -7.70 21.23
N LEU A 894 2.20 -8.14 21.69
CA LEU A 894 1.00 -7.31 21.63
C LEU A 894 1.05 -6.09 22.56
N ARG A 895 1.69 -6.22 23.74
CA ARG A 895 1.80 -5.12 24.73
C ARG A 895 2.97 -4.18 24.49
N GLU A 896 4.13 -4.74 24.15
CA GLU A 896 5.44 -4.08 24.08
C GLU A 896 5.94 -3.96 22.63
N GLY A 897 5.28 -4.63 21.68
CA GLY A 897 5.68 -4.73 20.27
C GLY A 897 6.94 -5.55 20.01
N VAL A 898 7.55 -5.33 18.85
CA VAL A 898 8.70 -6.09 18.34
C VAL A 898 9.94 -5.92 19.23
N GLY A 899 10.04 -4.81 19.99
CA GLY A 899 11.09 -4.59 20.98
C GLY A 899 11.16 -5.67 22.08
N ALA A 900 10.07 -6.43 22.30
CA ALA A 900 10.06 -7.56 23.23
C ALA A 900 11.08 -8.67 22.88
N LEU A 901 11.51 -8.74 21.62
CA LEU A 901 12.48 -9.74 21.15
C LEU A 901 13.94 -9.42 21.52
N GLU A 902 14.24 -8.18 21.93
CA GLU A 902 15.61 -7.72 22.21
C GLU A 902 15.98 -7.77 23.70
N ILE A 903 15.03 -8.12 24.58
CA ILE A 903 15.14 -7.98 26.05
C ILE A 903 15.59 -9.27 26.78
N ASP A 904 15.78 -10.41 26.09
CA ASP A 904 16.16 -11.72 26.71
C ASP A 904 17.52 -12.31 26.27
#